data_AF-A0A7Z9USG4-F1
#
_entry.id   AF-A0A7Z9USG4-F1
#
_cell.length_a   1.000
_cell.length_b   1.000
_cell.length_c   1.000
_cell.angle_alpha   90.00
_cell.angle_beta   90.00
_cell.angle_gamma   90.00
#
_symmetry.space_group_name_H-M   'P 1'
#
loop_
_entity.id
_entity.type
_entity.pdbx_description
1 polymer ?
#
loop_
_entity_poly.entity_id
_entity_poly.type
_entity_poly.pdbx_seq_one_letter_code
_entity_poly.pdbx_strand_id
1 'polypeptide(L)'
;MVISLRRFLPLMATVFLSANVLTVSAKEVKFDFQFGGKGNSEGKFSDKTLFSFDQEGAIYIADNGKGMRKIQKLMPDGTLAFTIKSDPKKFIFANITDMAIGTDGKIYVSDWKISPIEGADDPKLFTYGACIHKFNAEGQFIETYFVHRLTHSGIRFLPDSPLGAIVKRNLTNTSLPLNHQSLSQHSQFFETALPALDPDGHYALFLPQGNTKRTFFLSVDEQENMYVFDDGKIRKISAEGFILSTFTVDQPGAGQVAEAADMAIDLKGHIYIVDQKLHRILRYNANGEFVSTFGKQGYDDGELISPYHLVVLADNSVLVADKSRYWKLSSSKLPTRMNDPLMTPKFQQLVSVGRTFQSRFLRVQRFSSDGNFLEKTLVRFQREDKSFANLELKAIDLTGSLYFINTQSLRVSKFSPASPFVRSALQTEVQLTYHRNDEGTWIDNEDDLDADVHQGADYEQDLTDNGIDATAIFTYDFNEDFRIKLTNTIGWSETTDDLYYRTPAFEDFRGSFVADGRTVKDSLRNNIVLGFELIRDHNPYTYREIGGDVNLSVTNMGQIKYAFDPSNKSYLDFSARTVGWGANVYYDFGRTFRLKFQIRGSNGGGSYTYNDELDMLYMTFASNAGYTQVKVMIDGVF
;
A
#
# COMPACT_ATOMS: atom_id res chain seq x y z
N MET A 1 20.93 -6.30 38.00
CA MET A 1 20.64 -5.34 36.90
C MET A 1 21.79 -4.36 36.61
N VAL A 2 22.19 -3.46 37.51
CA VAL A 2 23.25 -2.45 37.24
C VAL A 2 24.64 -3.08 37.00
N ILE A 3 24.96 -4.15 37.72
CA ILE A 3 26.22 -4.91 37.58
C ILE A 3 26.27 -5.65 36.23
N SER A 4 25.16 -6.31 35.86
CA SER A 4 24.98 -7.02 34.58
C SER A 4 25.02 -6.07 33.37
N LEU A 5 24.45 -4.86 33.47
CA LEU A 5 24.51 -3.84 32.40
C LEU A 5 25.93 -3.31 32.16
N ARG A 6 26.71 -3.08 33.24
CA ARG A 6 28.09 -2.56 33.14
C ARG A 6 29.04 -3.51 32.41
N ARG A 7 28.81 -4.83 32.48
CA ARG A 7 29.59 -5.86 31.76
C ARG A 7 29.18 -6.01 30.29
N PHE A 8 27.95 -5.61 29.94
CA PHE A 8 27.33 -5.80 28.62
C PHE A 8 27.61 -4.66 27.60
N LEU A 9 27.73 -3.43 28.08
CA LEU A 9 27.86 -2.20 27.27
C LEU A 9 29.04 -2.10 26.26
N PRO A 10 30.22 -2.72 26.48
CA PRO A 10 31.35 -2.61 25.54
C PRO A 10 31.20 -3.41 24.23
N LEU A 11 30.24 -4.34 24.13
CA LEU A 11 30.15 -5.32 23.03
C LEU A 11 29.28 -4.90 21.83
N MET A 12 28.53 -3.80 21.93
CA MET A 12 27.54 -3.37 20.93
C MET A 12 28.11 -2.68 19.67
N ALA A 13 29.43 -2.51 19.55
CA ALA A 13 30.04 -1.56 18.61
C ALA A 13 30.35 -2.07 17.18
N THR A 14 29.99 -3.30 16.78
CA THR A 14 30.56 -3.97 15.57
C THR A 14 29.57 -4.48 14.50
N VAL A 15 28.32 -4.01 14.47
CA VAL A 15 27.23 -4.67 13.67
C VAL A 15 27.05 -4.18 12.22
N PHE A 16 27.75 -3.16 11.73
CA PHE A 16 27.50 -2.63 10.38
C PHE A 16 28.60 -2.97 9.38
N LEU A 17 28.36 -3.89 8.42
CA LEU A 17 28.72 -3.69 7.01
C LEU A 17 28.27 -4.85 6.08
N SER A 18 27.80 -4.44 4.89
CA SER A 18 27.75 -5.15 3.59
C SER A 18 26.47 -5.89 3.16
N ALA A 19 25.82 -5.33 2.13
CA ALA A 19 24.82 -5.97 1.26
C ALA A 19 24.89 -5.33 -0.14
N ASN A 20 24.84 -6.13 -1.21
CA ASN A 20 24.68 -5.79 -2.64
C ASN A 20 24.69 -7.15 -3.41
N VAL A 21 23.88 -7.52 -4.42
CA VAL A 21 22.97 -6.89 -5.41
C VAL A 21 21.94 -7.97 -5.86
N LEU A 22 20.73 -7.60 -6.32
CA LEU A 22 19.95 -8.30 -7.38
C LEU A 22 18.78 -7.40 -7.86
N THR A 23 18.49 -7.42 -9.17
CA THR A 23 17.47 -6.59 -9.85
C THR A 23 16.11 -7.28 -9.95
N VAL A 24 15.01 -6.49 -10.00
CA VAL A 24 13.61 -6.95 -9.87
C VAL A 24 12.70 -6.28 -10.91
N SER A 25 11.71 -7.05 -11.39
CA SER A 25 10.67 -6.71 -12.38
C SER A 25 9.45 -5.90 -11.87
N ALA A 26 9.46 -5.33 -10.66
CA ALA A 26 8.35 -4.51 -10.13
C ALA A 26 8.81 -3.06 -9.87
N LYS A 27 8.05 -2.07 -10.36
CA LYS A 27 8.28 -0.65 -10.05
C LYS A 27 7.56 -0.26 -8.77
N GLU A 28 8.27 0.45 -7.90
CA GLU A 28 7.69 1.10 -6.74
C GLU A 28 7.53 2.60 -6.99
N VAL A 29 7.03 3.37 -6.02
CA VAL A 29 6.80 4.81 -6.21
C VAL A 29 7.57 5.69 -5.23
N LYS A 30 8.26 6.72 -5.71
CA LYS A 30 8.97 7.68 -4.85
C LYS A 30 8.03 8.82 -4.49
N PHE A 31 7.95 9.22 -3.22
CA PHE A 31 7.27 10.47 -2.85
C PHE A 31 8.08 11.67 -3.36
N ASP A 32 7.42 12.58 -4.07
CA ASP A 32 8.06 13.77 -4.62
C ASP A 32 7.77 15.00 -3.77
N PHE A 33 6.50 15.40 -3.70
CA PHE A 33 6.06 16.56 -2.92
C PHE A 33 4.55 16.50 -2.62
N GLN A 34 4.09 17.44 -1.79
CA GLN A 34 2.68 17.58 -1.42
C GLN A 34 2.21 19.03 -1.52
N PHE A 35 0.99 19.23 -2.00
CA PHE A 35 0.37 20.55 -2.15
C PHE A 35 -1.12 20.52 -1.74
N GLY A 36 -1.80 21.66 -1.84
CA GLY A 36 -3.24 21.72 -1.58
C GLY A 36 -3.66 21.92 -0.13
N GLY A 37 -4.82 21.34 0.21
CA GLY A 37 -5.44 21.37 1.52
C GLY A 37 -6.89 21.85 1.46
N LYS A 38 -7.65 21.54 2.50
CA LYS A 38 -9.06 21.92 2.61
C LYS A 38 -9.23 23.44 2.66
N GLY A 39 -10.15 23.97 1.87
CA GLY A 39 -10.56 25.38 1.92
C GLY A 39 -10.91 25.97 0.55
N ASN A 40 -11.30 27.25 0.54
CA ASN A 40 -11.81 27.92 -0.66
C ASN A 40 -10.82 28.90 -1.27
N SER A 41 -9.77 29.27 -0.55
CA SER A 41 -8.73 30.15 -1.05
C SER A 41 -7.97 29.53 -2.22
N GLU A 42 -7.16 30.34 -2.88
CA GLU A 42 -6.20 29.88 -3.87
C GLU A 42 -5.28 28.78 -3.31
N GLY A 43 -5.06 27.74 -4.12
CA GLY A 43 -4.31 26.53 -3.73
C GLY A 43 -5.05 25.62 -2.73
N LYS A 44 -6.35 25.84 -2.47
CA LYS A 44 -7.18 25.00 -1.60
C LYS A 44 -8.38 24.41 -2.34
N PHE A 45 -8.87 23.29 -1.82
CA PHE A 45 -9.85 22.42 -2.48
C PHE A 45 -11.01 22.01 -1.56
N SER A 46 -12.15 21.68 -2.18
CA SER A 46 -13.23 20.90 -1.58
C SER A 46 -13.03 19.38 -1.77
N ASP A 47 -13.98 18.60 -1.26
CA ASP A 47 -14.01 17.13 -1.34
C ASP A 47 -14.35 16.61 -2.75
N LYS A 48 -14.76 17.49 -3.67
CA LYS A 48 -15.09 17.14 -5.06
C LYS A 48 -14.09 17.75 -6.02
N THR A 49 -13.05 16.98 -6.35
CA THR A 49 -11.97 17.40 -7.24
C THR A 49 -11.81 16.45 -8.43
N LEU A 50 -11.53 17.03 -9.59
CA LEU A 50 -11.17 16.35 -10.83
C LEU A 50 -9.82 16.89 -11.29
N PHE A 51 -9.00 16.02 -11.86
CA PHE A 51 -7.62 16.32 -12.22
C PHE A 51 -7.41 16.06 -13.72
N SER A 52 -6.71 16.97 -14.37
CA SER A 52 -6.23 16.81 -15.74
C SER A 52 -4.82 17.38 -15.85
N PHE A 53 -4.09 16.98 -16.88
CA PHE A 53 -2.70 17.38 -17.07
C PHE A 53 -2.47 17.85 -18.51
N ASP A 54 -1.57 18.82 -18.68
CA ASP A 54 -1.05 19.16 -20.01
C ASP A 54 0.24 18.39 -20.33
N GLN A 55 0.75 18.56 -21.54
CA GLN A 55 1.98 17.91 -22.02
C GLN A 55 3.25 18.39 -21.28
N GLU A 56 3.20 19.57 -20.65
CA GLU A 56 4.29 20.13 -19.85
C GLU A 56 4.26 19.62 -18.39
N GLY A 57 3.23 18.88 -18.02
CA GLY A 57 3.03 18.33 -16.67
C GLY A 57 2.37 19.30 -15.70
N ALA A 58 1.79 20.41 -16.17
CA ALA A 58 0.99 21.28 -15.33
C ALA A 58 -0.30 20.56 -14.92
N ILE A 59 -0.77 20.87 -13.72
CA ILE A 59 -1.85 20.18 -13.03
C ILE A 59 -3.07 21.09 -13.06
N TYR A 60 -4.16 20.64 -13.66
CA TYR A 60 -5.43 21.36 -13.66
C TYR A 60 -6.39 20.66 -12.72
N ILE A 61 -6.91 21.40 -11.74
CA ILE A 61 -7.84 20.87 -10.74
C ILE A 61 -9.16 21.61 -10.83
N ALA A 62 -10.20 20.91 -11.28
CA ALA A 62 -11.57 21.39 -11.19
C ALA A 62 -12.13 21.04 -9.81
N ASP A 63 -12.42 22.07 -9.02
CA ASP A 63 -13.08 21.97 -7.73
C ASP A 63 -14.58 22.16 -7.94
N ASN A 64 -15.36 21.10 -7.76
CA ASN A 64 -16.82 21.09 -7.96
C ASN A 64 -17.59 21.19 -6.63
N GLY A 65 -16.98 21.78 -5.59
CA GLY A 65 -17.65 22.11 -4.33
C GLY A 65 -18.83 23.07 -4.55
N LYS A 66 -20.00 22.77 -3.96
CA LYS A 66 -21.19 23.61 -4.11
C LYS A 66 -20.91 25.06 -3.68
N GLY A 67 -21.19 26.02 -4.56
CA GLY A 67 -20.99 27.45 -4.31
C GLY A 67 -19.53 27.94 -4.39
N MET A 68 -18.58 27.05 -4.70
CA MET A 68 -17.14 27.31 -4.62
C MET A 68 -16.43 26.84 -5.89
N ARG A 69 -17.20 26.63 -6.98
CA ARG A 69 -16.72 26.00 -8.20
C ARG A 69 -15.69 26.85 -8.91
N LYS A 70 -14.54 26.24 -9.19
CA LYS A 70 -13.39 26.89 -9.81
C LYS A 70 -12.49 25.86 -10.46
N ILE A 71 -11.64 26.32 -11.37
CA ILE A 71 -10.54 25.53 -11.92
C ILE A 71 -9.25 26.22 -11.55
N GLN A 72 -8.28 25.46 -11.07
CA GLN A 72 -6.96 25.96 -10.69
C GLN A 72 -5.92 25.26 -11.55
N LYS A 73 -5.10 26.03 -12.29
CA LYS A 73 -3.87 25.53 -12.93
C LYS A 73 -2.73 25.66 -11.94
N LEU A 74 -2.00 24.58 -11.70
CA LEU A 74 -0.78 24.54 -10.93
C LEU A 74 0.38 24.11 -11.84
N MET A 75 1.56 24.63 -11.59
CA MET A 75 2.78 24.21 -12.27
C MET A 75 3.15 22.76 -11.84
N PRO A 76 4.06 22.09 -12.56
CA PRO A 76 4.46 20.71 -12.23
C PRO A 76 4.99 20.50 -10.81
N ASP A 77 5.45 21.55 -10.14
CA ASP A 77 5.91 21.57 -8.75
C ASP A 77 4.79 21.82 -7.72
N GLY A 78 3.54 21.97 -8.17
CA GLY A 78 2.36 22.23 -7.33
C GLY A 78 2.18 23.69 -6.93
N THR A 79 2.96 24.63 -7.48
CA THR A 79 2.72 26.07 -7.29
C THR A 79 1.53 26.55 -8.12
N LEU A 80 0.70 27.44 -7.58
CA LEU A 80 -0.48 27.93 -8.31
C LEU A 80 -0.07 28.90 -9.43
N ALA A 81 -0.54 28.66 -10.65
CA ALA A 81 -0.36 29.55 -11.78
C ALA A 81 -1.53 30.53 -11.91
N PHE A 82 -2.77 30.03 -12.06
CA PHE A 82 -3.97 30.86 -12.14
C PHE A 82 -5.24 30.12 -11.72
N THR A 83 -6.33 30.87 -11.53
CA THR A 83 -7.66 30.33 -11.19
C THR A 83 -8.72 30.87 -12.14
N ILE A 84 -9.54 29.97 -12.69
CA ILE A 84 -10.75 30.28 -13.45
C ILE A 84 -11.97 30.18 -12.52
N LYS A 85 -12.77 31.24 -12.45
CA LYS A 85 -14.02 31.32 -11.68
C LYS A 85 -15.16 31.69 -12.63
N SER A 86 -16.39 31.36 -12.25
CA SER A 86 -17.60 31.77 -12.98
C SER A 86 -17.60 33.28 -13.24
N ASP A 87 -17.91 33.67 -14.46
CA ASP A 87 -18.21 35.04 -14.86
C ASP A 87 -19.70 35.10 -15.22
N PRO A 88 -20.57 35.66 -14.37
CA PRO A 88 -22.02 35.69 -14.58
C PRO A 88 -22.47 36.22 -15.94
N LYS A 89 -21.63 37.03 -16.63
CA LYS A 89 -21.94 37.57 -17.96
C LYS A 89 -21.55 36.62 -19.11
N LYS A 90 -20.62 35.69 -18.89
CA LYS A 90 -20.06 34.81 -19.93
C LYS A 90 -20.41 33.33 -19.71
N PHE A 91 -20.12 32.82 -18.52
CA PHE A 91 -20.31 31.42 -18.17
C PHE A 91 -20.39 31.23 -16.65
N ILE A 92 -21.13 30.22 -16.20
CA ILE A 92 -21.27 29.89 -14.79
C ILE A 92 -21.01 28.39 -14.64
N PHE A 93 -20.09 28.04 -13.75
CA PHE A 93 -19.87 26.65 -13.39
C PHE A 93 -21.07 26.11 -12.58
N ALA A 94 -21.87 25.21 -13.16
CA ALA A 94 -23.10 24.72 -12.52
C ALA A 94 -23.01 23.29 -11.98
N ASN A 95 -22.24 22.41 -12.62
CA ASN A 95 -21.88 21.07 -12.18
C ASN A 95 -20.78 20.49 -13.08
N ILE A 96 -19.51 20.76 -12.75
CA ILE A 96 -18.38 20.27 -13.56
C ILE A 96 -18.31 18.75 -13.47
N THR A 97 -18.30 18.07 -14.61
CA THR A 97 -18.29 16.59 -14.66
C THR A 97 -16.93 16.02 -15.02
N ASP A 98 -16.14 16.70 -15.85
CA ASP A 98 -14.84 16.26 -16.36
C ASP A 98 -14.08 17.44 -16.99
N MET A 99 -12.80 17.25 -17.31
CA MET A 99 -11.95 18.26 -17.94
C MET A 99 -10.87 17.62 -18.81
N ALA A 100 -10.62 18.21 -19.97
CA ALA A 100 -9.55 17.80 -20.88
C ALA A 100 -8.70 19.00 -21.27
N ILE A 101 -7.41 18.77 -21.49
CA ILE A 101 -6.45 19.80 -21.90
C ILE A 101 -5.92 19.43 -23.29
N GLY A 102 -6.03 20.36 -24.23
CA GLY A 102 -5.49 20.21 -25.58
C GLY A 102 -3.96 20.26 -25.58
N THR A 103 -3.34 19.76 -26.66
CA THR A 103 -1.88 19.84 -26.85
C THR A 103 -1.36 21.27 -26.98
N ASP A 104 -2.23 22.21 -27.31
CA ASP A 104 -1.99 23.66 -27.35
C ASP A 104 -2.25 24.37 -26.01
N GLY A 105 -2.58 23.62 -24.96
CA GLY A 105 -2.86 24.14 -23.62
C GLY A 105 -4.28 24.67 -23.43
N LYS A 106 -5.15 24.66 -24.46
CA LYS A 106 -6.57 25.04 -24.30
C LYS A 106 -7.28 24.09 -23.34
N ILE A 107 -8.22 24.66 -22.59
CA ILE A 107 -8.89 23.98 -21.48
C ILE A 107 -10.34 23.76 -21.87
N TYR A 108 -10.80 22.51 -21.77
CA TYR A 108 -12.16 22.10 -22.10
C TYR A 108 -12.80 21.51 -20.85
N VAL A 109 -13.94 22.06 -20.46
CA VAL A 109 -14.58 21.74 -19.18
C VAL A 109 -15.99 21.27 -19.46
N SER A 110 -16.29 20.01 -19.19
CA SER A 110 -17.66 19.52 -19.25
C SER A 110 -18.44 20.00 -18.05
N ASP A 111 -19.59 20.59 -18.32
CA ASP A 111 -20.44 21.23 -17.32
C ASP A 111 -21.90 21.14 -17.72
N TRP A 112 -22.77 21.71 -16.89
CA TRP A 112 -24.18 21.89 -17.18
C TRP A 112 -24.50 23.37 -17.22
N LYS A 113 -25.31 23.81 -18.19
CA LYS A 113 -25.69 25.21 -18.31
C LYS A 113 -27.16 25.37 -18.63
N ILE A 114 -27.78 26.38 -18.01
CA ILE A 114 -29.09 26.89 -18.41
C ILE A 114 -28.91 27.71 -19.68
N SER A 115 -29.65 27.40 -20.73
CA SER A 115 -29.56 28.05 -22.02
C SER A 115 -30.95 28.36 -22.58
N PRO A 116 -31.19 29.54 -23.18
CA PRO A 116 -32.46 29.84 -23.85
C PRO A 116 -32.60 28.98 -25.11
N ILE A 117 -33.78 28.44 -25.37
CA ILE A 117 -34.10 27.73 -26.62
C ILE A 117 -34.38 28.81 -27.66
N GLU A 118 -33.55 28.86 -28.70
CA GLU A 118 -33.70 29.85 -29.77
C GLU A 118 -35.00 29.63 -30.56
N GLY A 119 -35.68 30.73 -30.87
CA GLY A 119 -36.97 30.72 -31.58
C GLY A 119 -38.17 30.44 -30.69
N ALA A 120 -37.96 30.32 -29.37
CA ALA A 120 -38.99 30.19 -28.36
C ALA A 120 -38.95 31.40 -27.41
N ASP A 121 -39.47 32.53 -27.89
CA ASP A 121 -39.45 33.79 -27.17
C ASP A 121 -40.77 34.09 -26.41
N ASP A 122 -41.84 33.32 -26.68
CA ASP A 122 -43.15 33.50 -26.03
C ASP A 122 -43.93 32.16 -25.84
N PRO A 123 -43.89 31.56 -24.63
CA PRO A 123 -43.07 31.96 -23.50
C PRO A 123 -41.59 31.66 -23.75
N LYS A 124 -40.70 32.47 -23.16
CA LYS A 124 -39.25 32.24 -23.25
C LYS A 124 -38.91 30.86 -22.67
N LEU A 125 -38.37 29.98 -23.50
CA LEU A 125 -38.03 28.61 -23.08
C LEU A 125 -36.55 28.50 -22.75
N PHE A 126 -36.22 27.83 -21.65
CA PHE A 126 -34.85 27.49 -21.27
C PHE A 126 -34.70 25.98 -21.18
N THR A 127 -33.48 25.50 -21.44
CA THR A 127 -33.10 24.13 -21.14
C THR A 127 -31.91 24.11 -20.22
N TYR A 128 -31.80 23.07 -19.39
CA TYR A 128 -30.56 22.78 -18.68
C TYR A 128 -29.97 21.49 -19.23
N GLY A 129 -28.83 21.63 -19.90
CA GLY A 129 -28.20 20.54 -20.61
C GLY A 129 -26.69 20.56 -20.48
N ALA A 130 -26.10 19.41 -20.81
CA ALA A 130 -24.66 19.23 -20.88
C ALA A 130 -24.03 20.18 -21.91
N CYS A 131 -22.95 20.83 -21.50
CA CYS A 131 -22.17 21.73 -22.30
C CYS A 131 -20.66 21.55 -22.05
N ILE A 132 -19.86 22.20 -22.89
CA ILE A 132 -18.40 22.27 -22.77
C ILE A 132 -18.02 23.73 -22.79
N HIS A 133 -17.37 24.21 -21.74
CA HIS A 133 -16.73 25.53 -21.73
C HIS A 133 -15.30 25.40 -22.27
N LYS A 134 -14.94 26.25 -23.24
CA LYS A 134 -13.60 26.32 -23.82
C LYS A 134 -12.88 27.58 -23.34
N PHE A 135 -11.64 27.42 -22.90
CA PHE A 135 -10.74 28.50 -22.48
C PHE A 135 -9.41 28.39 -23.23
N ASN A 136 -8.71 29.52 -23.40
CA ASN A 136 -7.33 29.50 -23.89
C ASN A 136 -6.36 29.00 -22.81
N ALA A 137 -5.08 28.86 -23.18
CA ALA A 137 -4.02 28.39 -22.28
C ALA A 137 -3.83 29.30 -21.06
N GLU A 138 -4.20 30.58 -21.16
CA GLU A 138 -4.17 31.57 -20.09
C GLU A 138 -5.44 31.58 -19.22
N GLY A 139 -6.40 30.67 -19.47
CA GLY A 139 -7.63 30.53 -18.69
C GLY A 139 -8.72 31.56 -19.01
N GLN A 140 -8.59 32.30 -20.12
CA GLN A 140 -9.60 33.23 -20.60
C GLN A 140 -10.70 32.48 -21.37
N PHE A 141 -11.94 32.83 -21.08
CA PHE A 141 -13.12 32.22 -21.71
C PHE A 141 -13.16 32.52 -23.21
N ILE A 142 -13.35 31.46 -24.02
CA ILE A 142 -13.53 31.54 -25.47
C ILE A 142 -15.02 31.37 -25.80
N GLU A 143 -15.59 30.19 -25.54
CA GLU A 143 -16.94 29.84 -25.99
C GLU A 143 -17.55 28.69 -25.16
N THR A 144 -18.84 28.43 -25.34
CA THR A 144 -19.54 27.26 -24.78
C THR A 144 -20.24 26.46 -25.88
N TYR A 145 -19.98 25.16 -25.95
CA TYR A 145 -20.62 24.23 -26.88
C TYR A 145 -21.67 23.38 -26.15
N PHE A 146 -22.82 23.09 -26.77
CA PHE A 146 -23.85 22.23 -26.18
C PHE A 146 -23.76 20.80 -26.73
N VAL A 147 -23.82 19.81 -25.85
CA VAL A 147 -23.66 18.38 -26.22
C VAL A 147 -24.95 17.79 -26.79
N HIS A 148 -26.11 18.22 -26.27
CA HIS A 148 -27.44 17.76 -26.70
C HIS A 148 -28.32 18.98 -26.95
N ARG A 149 -28.52 19.39 -28.19
CA ARG A 149 -29.65 20.26 -28.50
C ARG A 149 -30.20 20.07 -29.90
N LEU A 150 -31.52 19.93 -29.89
CA LEU A 150 -32.46 20.05 -31.00
C LEU A 150 -32.39 21.53 -31.49
N THR A 151 -32.28 21.74 -32.80
CA THR A 151 -31.97 22.99 -33.56
C THR A 151 -32.82 24.23 -33.22
N HIS A 152 -32.37 25.50 -33.36
CA HIS A 152 -31.88 26.15 -34.62
C HIS A 152 -30.44 26.73 -34.69
N SER A 153 -29.69 27.00 -33.61
CA SER A 153 -28.26 27.43 -33.74
C SER A 153 -27.30 26.79 -32.74
N GLY A 154 -27.76 25.86 -31.91
CA GLY A 154 -26.98 25.32 -30.79
C GLY A 154 -26.07 24.11 -31.08
N ILE A 155 -26.24 23.44 -32.23
CA ILE A 155 -25.31 22.40 -32.72
C ILE A 155 -25.11 22.66 -34.20
N ARG A 156 -23.86 22.92 -34.59
CA ARG A 156 -23.51 22.99 -35.99
C ARG A 156 -23.19 21.59 -36.48
N PHE A 157 -23.84 21.12 -37.54
CA PHE A 157 -23.39 19.95 -38.27
C PHE A 157 -22.63 20.44 -39.49
N LEU A 158 -21.64 19.67 -39.95
CA LEU A 158 -21.02 19.98 -41.23
C LEU A 158 -22.13 20.02 -42.32
N PRO A 159 -22.19 21.06 -43.17
CA PRO A 159 -23.27 21.29 -44.13
C PRO A 159 -23.58 20.09 -45.04
N ASP A 160 -22.56 19.25 -45.29
CA ASP A 160 -22.57 18.11 -46.20
C ASP A 160 -22.44 16.74 -45.48
N SER A 161 -22.52 16.70 -44.15
CA SER A 161 -22.51 15.42 -43.42
C SER A 161 -23.83 14.63 -43.61
N PRO A 162 -23.82 13.28 -43.56
CA PRO A 162 -25.04 12.47 -43.61
C PRO A 162 -26.06 12.88 -42.53
N LEU A 163 -25.58 13.24 -41.32
CA LEU A 163 -26.38 13.78 -40.23
C LEU A 163 -26.95 15.18 -40.56
N GLY A 164 -26.15 16.07 -41.15
CA GLY A 164 -26.61 17.38 -41.64
C GLY A 164 -27.67 17.28 -42.73
N ALA A 165 -27.58 16.29 -43.61
CA ALA A 165 -28.60 16.00 -44.62
C ALA A 165 -29.89 15.39 -44.05
N ILE A 166 -29.79 14.53 -43.02
CA ILE A 166 -30.94 13.98 -42.28
C ILE A 166 -31.66 15.09 -41.50
N VAL A 167 -30.90 16.01 -40.88
CA VAL A 167 -31.46 17.19 -40.20
C VAL A 167 -32.15 18.11 -41.21
N LYS A 168 -31.56 18.39 -42.38
CA LYS A 168 -32.22 19.13 -43.48
C LYS A 168 -33.54 18.46 -43.93
N ARG A 169 -33.61 17.13 -44.01
CA ARG A 169 -34.83 16.39 -44.40
C ARG A 169 -35.91 16.35 -43.31
N ASN A 170 -35.55 16.45 -42.03
CA ASN A 170 -36.52 16.54 -40.93
C ASN A 170 -36.94 17.98 -40.61
N LEU A 171 -36.14 18.99 -41.01
CA LEU A 171 -36.46 20.41 -40.88
C LEU A 171 -37.44 20.92 -41.95
N THR A 172 -37.75 20.15 -43.01
CA THR A 172 -38.73 20.57 -44.02
C THR A 172 -40.19 20.57 -43.51
N ASN A 173 -40.43 20.25 -42.24
CA ASN A 173 -41.76 20.34 -41.62
C ASN A 173 -41.79 21.16 -40.29
N THR A 174 -40.76 21.97 -40.01
CA THR A 174 -40.66 22.72 -38.74
C THR A 174 -40.31 24.20 -38.93
N SER A 175 -40.84 24.83 -40.00
CA SER A 175 -40.80 26.28 -40.19
C SER A 175 -41.92 27.01 -39.42
N LEU A 176 -42.45 26.42 -38.35
CA LEU A 176 -43.38 27.08 -37.45
C LEU A 176 -42.58 27.60 -36.25
N PRO A 177 -42.64 28.91 -35.92
CA PRO A 177 -42.10 29.41 -34.66
C PRO A 177 -42.71 28.62 -33.51
N LEU A 178 -41.89 28.27 -32.50
CA LEU A 178 -42.33 27.61 -31.27
C LEU A 178 -43.12 28.63 -30.43
N ASN A 179 -44.32 28.97 -30.92
CA ASN A 179 -45.26 29.85 -30.24
C ASN A 179 -46.21 29.01 -29.36
N HIS A 180 -46.88 29.68 -28.41
CA HIS A 180 -47.85 29.06 -27.49
C HIS A 180 -48.87 28.13 -28.18
N GLN A 181 -49.24 28.41 -29.43
CA GLN A 181 -50.24 27.66 -30.19
C GLN A 181 -49.70 26.35 -30.81
N SER A 182 -48.41 26.30 -31.15
CA SER A 182 -47.72 25.08 -31.63
C SER A 182 -47.29 24.16 -30.50
N LEU A 183 -46.89 24.75 -29.36
CA LEU A 183 -46.48 24.04 -28.16
C LEU A 183 -47.67 23.34 -27.49
N SER A 184 -48.86 23.98 -27.48
CA SER A 184 -50.08 23.43 -26.86
C SER A 184 -50.60 22.14 -27.50
N GLN A 185 -50.13 21.81 -28.70
CA GLN A 185 -50.45 20.55 -29.40
C GLN A 185 -49.56 19.37 -28.94
N HIS A 186 -48.47 19.64 -28.22
CA HIS A 186 -47.56 18.62 -27.69
C HIS A 186 -47.73 18.50 -26.17
N SER A 187 -48.76 17.78 -25.71
CA SER A 187 -49.12 17.67 -24.28
C SER A 187 -47.99 17.15 -23.38
N GLN A 188 -47.17 16.20 -23.86
CA GLN A 188 -46.00 15.70 -23.13
C GLN A 188 -44.91 16.76 -22.88
N PHE A 189 -44.90 17.84 -23.67
CA PHE A 189 -43.89 18.90 -23.59
C PHE A 189 -44.07 19.78 -22.34
N PHE A 190 -45.33 20.09 -22.00
CA PHE A 190 -45.65 20.87 -20.81
C PHE A 190 -45.63 20.07 -19.51
N GLU A 191 -45.77 18.74 -19.57
CA GLU A 191 -45.76 17.91 -18.35
C GLU A 191 -44.41 17.91 -17.62
N THR A 192 -43.32 18.24 -18.31
CA THR A 192 -41.96 18.30 -17.73
C THR A 192 -41.41 19.72 -17.58
N ALA A 193 -42.08 20.72 -18.17
CA ALA A 193 -41.67 22.11 -18.12
C ALA A 193 -41.97 22.72 -16.75
N LEU A 194 -40.94 23.29 -16.11
CA LEU A 194 -41.08 23.97 -14.83
C LEU A 194 -41.22 25.49 -15.04
N PRO A 195 -42.16 26.17 -14.35
CA PRO A 195 -42.22 27.63 -14.38
C PRO A 195 -40.95 28.24 -13.76
N ALA A 196 -40.41 29.26 -14.41
CA ALA A 196 -39.21 29.97 -14.00
C ALA A 196 -39.30 31.47 -14.33
N LEU A 197 -38.31 32.23 -13.89
CA LEU A 197 -38.08 33.60 -14.34
C LEU A 197 -36.78 33.64 -15.15
N ASP A 198 -36.77 34.38 -16.25
CA ASP A 198 -35.55 34.67 -16.98
C ASP A 198 -34.66 35.66 -16.20
N PRO A 199 -33.41 35.91 -16.62
CA PRO A 199 -32.50 36.82 -15.92
C PRO A 199 -33.02 38.26 -15.74
N ASP A 200 -33.99 38.67 -16.56
CA ASP A 200 -34.62 39.98 -16.53
C ASP A 200 -35.93 40.00 -15.69
N GLY A 201 -36.31 38.85 -15.11
CA GLY A 201 -37.49 38.71 -14.26
C GLY A 201 -38.79 38.42 -15.01
N HIS A 202 -38.73 38.08 -16.30
CA HIS A 202 -39.92 37.72 -17.09
C HIS A 202 -40.28 36.25 -16.91
N TYR A 203 -41.56 35.92 -17.04
CA TYR A 203 -42.04 34.54 -16.99
C TYR A 203 -41.38 33.70 -18.10
N ALA A 204 -40.86 32.55 -17.71
CA ALA A 204 -40.19 31.61 -18.59
C ALA A 204 -40.55 30.17 -18.21
N LEU A 205 -40.31 29.25 -19.15
CA LEU A 205 -40.48 27.81 -18.92
C LEU A 205 -39.12 27.12 -19.02
N PHE A 206 -38.86 26.20 -18.10
CA PHE A 206 -37.60 25.49 -17.97
C PHE A 206 -37.78 24.00 -18.27
N LEU A 207 -37.02 23.49 -19.22
CA LEU A 207 -37.02 22.10 -19.65
C LEU A 207 -35.74 21.39 -19.18
N PRO A 208 -35.80 20.56 -18.11
CA PRO A 208 -34.67 19.76 -17.70
C PRO A 208 -34.38 18.67 -18.75
N GLN A 209 -33.14 18.59 -19.24
CA GLN A 209 -32.72 17.52 -20.16
C GLN A 209 -32.18 16.34 -19.35
N GLY A 210 -33.02 15.31 -19.17
CA GLY A 210 -32.61 14.05 -18.55
C GLY A 210 -32.14 14.17 -17.10
N ASN A 211 -31.31 13.22 -16.68
CA ASN A 211 -30.78 13.17 -15.32
C ASN A 211 -29.63 14.19 -15.15
N THR A 212 -29.93 15.33 -14.55
CA THR A 212 -28.99 16.44 -14.29
C THR A 212 -27.83 16.10 -13.33
N LYS A 213 -27.85 14.90 -12.74
CA LYS A 213 -26.78 14.38 -11.87
C LYS A 213 -25.87 13.36 -12.58
N ARG A 214 -26.13 13.01 -13.84
CA ARG A 214 -25.27 12.07 -14.59
C ARG A 214 -23.96 12.75 -14.98
N THR A 215 -22.88 11.98 -14.94
CA THR A 215 -21.54 12.39 -15.38
C THR A 215 -21.33 12.00 -16.83
N PHE A 216 -20.55 12.79 -17.56
CA PHE A 216 -20.13 12.46 -18.91
C PHE A 216 -18.65 12.76 -19.06
N PHE A 217 -17.97 11.92 -19.84
CA PHE A 217 -16.51 11.95 -19.97
C PHE A 217 -16.11 12.80 -21.17
N LEU A 218 -14.97 13.47 -21.06
CA LEU A 218 -14.44 14.39 -22.06
C LEU A 218 -12.98 14.08 -22.34
N SER A 219 -12.65 13.90 -23.61
CA SER A 219 -11.26 13.82 -24.08
C SER A 219 -11.08 14.66 -25.33
N VAL A 220 -9.85 15.06 -25.65
CA VAL A 220 -9.52 15.93 -26.79
C VAL A 220 -8.33 15.33 -27.54
N ASP A 221 -8.41 15.28 -28.87
CA ASP A 221 -7.29 14.84 -29.72
C ASP A 221 -6.36 16.00 -30.13
N GLU A 222 -5.26 15.68 -30.80
CA GLU A 222 -4.27 16.68 -31.25
C GLU A 222 -4.83 17.71 -32.24
N GLN A 223 -5.97 17.42 -32.88
CA GLN A 223 -6.65 18.34 -33.80
C GLN A 223 -7.75 19.14 -33.10
N GLU A 224 -7.74 19.19 -31.76
CA GLU A 224 -8.75 19.85 -30.92
C GLU A 224 -10.17 19.27 -31.09
N ASN A 225 -10.33 18.07 -31.64
CA ASN A 225 -11.64 17.43 -31.64
C ASN A 225 -11.95 16.91 -30.24
N MET A 226 -13.11 17.29 -29.73
CA MET A 226 -13.64 16.84 -28.45
C MET A 226 -14.42 15.53 -28.64
N TYR A 227 -14.17 14.57 -27.76
CA TYR A 227 -14.92 13.33 -27.68
C TYR A 227 -15.69 13.33 -26.37
N VAL A 228 -17.01 13.30 -26.50
CA VAL A 228 -17.92 13.37 -25.36
C VAL A 228 -18.67 12.06 -25.25
N PHE A 229 -18.42 11.33 -24.17
CA PHE A 229 -19.19 10.12 -23.86
C PHE A 229 -20.31 10.46 -22.88
N ASP A 230 -21.53 10.53 -23.40
CA ASP A 230 -22.75 10.72 -22.61
C ASP A 230 -23.89 9.85 -23.15
N ASP A 231 -24.61 9.22 -22.22
CA ASP A 231 -25.85 8.46 -22.49
C ASP A 231 -25.66 7.32 -23.50
N GLY A 232 -24.63 6.49 -23.30
CA GLY A 232 -24.33 5.37 -24.20
C GLY A 232 -23.78 5.79 -25.57
N LYS A 233 -23.49 7.08 -25.79
CA LYS A 233 -23.04 7.62 -27.06
C LYS A 233 -21.78 8.45 -26.94
N ILE A 234 -20.85 8.24 -27.86
CA ILE A 234 -19.67 9.05 -28.02
C ILE A 234 -19.90 10.02 -29.18
N ARG A 235 -19.80 11.32 -28.92
CA ARG A 235 -19.87 12.36 -29.96
C ARG A 235 -18.48 12.90 -30.20
N LYS A 236 -18.01 12.85 -31.46
CA LYS A 236 -16.81 13.55 -31.90
C LYS A 236 -17.24 14.93 -32.42
N ILE A 237 -16.69 15.98 -31.82
CA ILE A 237 -17.05 17.38 -32.06
C ILE A 237 -15.77 18.11 -32.46
N SER A 238 -15.80 18.89 -33.55
CA SER A 238 -14.63 19.67 -34.01
C SER A 238 -14.26 20.79 -33.04
N ALA A 239 -13.09 21.38 -33.26
CA ALA A 239 -12.58 22.52 -32.50
C ALA A 239 -13.54 23.73 -32.48
N GLU A 240 -14.36 23.89 -33.51
CA GLU A 240 -15.37 24.94 -33.69
C GLU A 240 -16.78 24.52 -33.24
N GLY A 241 -16.93 23.33 -32.65
CA GLY A 241 -18.19 22.85 -32.12
C GLY A 241 -19.06 22.09 -33.12
N PHE A 242 -18.53 21.66 -34.27
CA PHE A 242 -19.31 20.88 -35.24
C PHE A 242 -19.35 19.40 -34.87
N ILE A 243 -20.52 18.76 -34.81
CA ILE A 243 -20.57 17.29 -34.65
C ILE A 243 -20.07 16.65 -35.95
N LEU A 244 -18.94 15.95 -35.84
CA LEU A 244 -18.30 15.21 -36.93
C LEU A 244 -18.91 13.82 -37.04
N SER A 245 -19.12 13.13 -35.90
CA SER A 245 -19.69 11.80 -35.84
C SER A 245 -20.34 11.51 -34.49
N THR A 246 -21.21 10.50 -34.46
CA THR A 246 -21.80 9.97 -33.23
C THR A 246 -21.77 8.46 -33.30
N PHE A 247 -21.18 7.85 -32.27
CA PHE A 247 -21.02 6.42 -32.14
C PHE A 247 -21.86 5.93 -30.96
N THR A 248 -22.53 4.81 -31.15
CA THR A 248 -23.33 4.19 -30.09
C THR A 248 -22.54 3.02 -29.51
N VAL A 249 -22.26 3.07 -28.21
CA VAL A 249 -21.46 2.07 -27.47
C VAL A 249 -22.31 1.16 -26.57
N ASP A 250 -23.62 1.23 -26.72
CA ASP A 250 -24.60 0.32 -26.09
C ASP A 250 -24.99 -0.88 -26.98
N GLN A 251 -24.26 -1.10 -28.09
CA GLN A 251 -24.49 -2.18 -29.04
C GLN A 251 -24.47 -3.56 -28.33
N PRO A 252 -25.46 -4.44 -28.53
CA PRO A 252 -25.48 -5.76 -27.92
C PRO A 252 -24.25 -6.60 -28.27
N GLY A 253 -23.69 -7.31 -27.28
CA GLY A 253 -22.59 -8.26 -27.48
C GLY A 253 -21.29 -7.84 -26.78
N ALA A 254 -20.14 -8.31 -27.31
CA ALA A 254 -18.84 -8.14 -26.64
C ALA A 254 -18.45 -6.66 -26.41
N GLY A 255 -18.92 -5.76 -27.27
CA GLY A 255 -18.69 -4.32 -27.18
C GLY A 255 -19.61 -3.55 -26.23
N GLN A 256 -20.61 -4.16 -25.60
CA GLN A 256 -21.53 -3.42 -24.74
C GLN A 256 -20.82 -2.89 -23.47
N VAL A 257 -20.97 -1.59 -23.18
CA VAL A 257 -20.51 -1.00 -21.92
C VAL A 257 -21.55 -1.21 -20.82
N ALA A 258 -21.22 -1.97 -19.77
CA ALA A 258 -22.16 -2.25 -18.69
C ALA A 258 -22.23 -1.13 -17.64
N GLU A 259 -21.08 -0.60 -17.21
CA GLU A 259 -20.98 0.55 -16.32
C GLU A 259 -19.68 1.34 -16.60
N ALA A 260 -19.82 2.45 -17.32
CA ALA A 260 -18.68 3.30 -17.66
C ALA A 260 -18.19 4.07 -16.43
N ALA A 261 -16.88 3.98 -16.13
CA ALA A 261 -16.26 4.78 -15.07
C ALA A 261 -15.26 5.83 -15.59
N ASP A 262 -14.72 5.64 -16.79
CA ASP A 262 -13.76 6.57 -17.40
C ASP A 262 -13.61 6.34 -18.92
N MET A 263 -13.06 7.32 -19.63
CA MET A 263 -12.71 7.24 -21.05
C MET A 263 -11.41 8.00 -21.35
N ALA A 264 -10.54 7.41 -22.16
CA ALA A 264 -9.43 8.15 -22.77
C ALA A 264 -9.22 7.76 -24.24
N ILE A 265 -8.42 8.55 -24.94
CA ILE A 265 -8.19 8.45 -26.37
C ILE A 265 -6.70 8.50 -26.64
N ASP A 266 -6.23 7.67 -27.59
CA ASP A 266 -4.84 7.70 -28.03
C ASP A 266 -4.60 8.66 -29.19
N LEU A 267 -3.33 8.86 -29.55
CA LEU A 267 -2.94 9.77 -30.64
C LEU A 267 -3.48 9.36 -32.01
N LYS A 268 -3.96 8.12 -32.17
CA LYS A 268 -4.58 7.62 -33.40
C LYS A 268 -6.10 7.73 -33.37
N GLY A 269 -6.67 8.28 -32.30
CA GLY A 269 -8.11 8.40 -32.11
C GLY A 269 -8.79 7.11 -31.67
N HIS A 270 -8.05 6.06 -31.28
CA HIS A 270 -8.68 4.90 -30.66
C HIS A 270 -9.21 5.27 -29.28
N ILE A 271 -10.37 4.73 -28.93
CA ILE A 271 -11.09 5.08 -27.71
C ILE A 271 -11.04 3.90 -26.74
N TYR A 272 -10.67 4.19 -25.50
CA TYR A 272 -10.61 3.23 -24.41
C TYR A 272 -11.67 3.61 -23.37
N ILE A 273 -12.50 2.64 -22.96
CA ILE A 273 -13.55 2.83 -21.95
C ILE A 273 -13.34 1.85 -20.81
N VAL A 274 -13.33 2.35 -19.58
CA VAL A 274 -13.37 1.51 -18.37
C VAL A 274 -14.80 1.02 -18.15
N ASP A 275 -14.99 -0.30 -18.19
CA ASP A 275 -16.21 -0.96 -17.72
C ASP A 275 -15.98 -1.51 -16.32
N GLN A 276 -16.41 -0.73 -15.33
CA GLN A 276 -16.21 -1.02 -13.92
C GLN A 276 -16.94 -2.29 -13.50
N LYS A 277 -18.14 -2.53 -14.04
CA LYS A 277 -19.01 -3.65 -13.65
C LYS A 277 -18.53 -4.97 -14.22
N LEU A 278 -18.00 -4.97 -15.43
CA LEU A 278 -17.46 -6.19 -16.06
C LEU A 278 -15.94 -6.33 -15.92
N HIS A 279 -15.28 -5.49 -15.10
CA HIS A 279 -13.87 -5.64 -14.75
C HIS A 279 -12.93 -5.65 -15.96
N ARG A 280 -13.21 -4.81 -16.96
CA ARG A 280 -12.51 -4.82 -18.25
C ARG A 280 -12.38 -3.43 -18.84
N ILE A 281 -11.50 -3.30 -19.82
CA ILE A 281 -11.37 -2.13 -20.68
C ILE A 281 -11.86 -2.51 -22.07
N LEU A 282 -12.70 -1.67 -22.66
CA LEU A 282 -13.14 -1.79 -24.05
C LEU A 282 -12.31 -0.87 -24.94
N ARG A 283 -11.92 -1.37 -26.10
CA ARG A 283 -11.21 -0.61 -27.13
C ARG A 283 -12.06 -0.48 -28.38
N TYR A 284 -12.18 0.74 -28.87
CA TYR A 284 -12.83 1.10 -30.13
C TYR A 284 -11.83 1.78 -31.06
N ASN A 285 -12.05 1.69 -32.36
CA ASN A 285 -11.26 2.44 -33.31
C ASN A 285 -11.73 3.90 -33.46
N ALA A 286 -11.01 4.70 -34.25
CA ALA A 286 -11.35 6.11 -34.50
C ALA A 286 -12.70 6.32 -35.21
N ASN A 287 -13.25 5.27 -35.82
CA ASN A 287 -14.58 5.25 -36.43
C ASN A 287 -15.68 4.80 -35.45
N GLY A 288 -15.33 4.56 -34.18
CA GLY A 288 -16.27 4.10 -33.16
C GLY A 288 -16.66 2.63 -33.28
N GLU A 289 -15.93 1.83 -34.04
CA GLU A 289 -16.17 0.39 -34.17
C GLU A 289 -15.47 -0.35 -33.03
N PHE A 290 -16.17 -1.31 -32.41
CA PHE A 290 -15.60 -2.14 -31.37
C PHE A 290 -14.47 -3.01 -31.91
N VAL A 291 -13.30 -2.99 -31.25
CA VAL A 291 -12.11 -3.73 -31.67
C VAL A 291 -11.88 -4.93 -30.76
N SER A 292 -11.74 -4.69 -29.45
CA SER A 292 -11.39 -5.72 -28.48
C SER A 292 -11.73 -5.29 -27.05
N THR A 293 -11.64 -6.25 -26.12
CA THR A 293 -11.59 -5.98 -24.69
C THR A 293 -10.36 -6.63 -24.07
N PHE A 294 -9.85 -6.05 -23.00
CA PHE A 294 -8.83 -6.67 -22.16
C PHE A 294 -9.15 -6.47 -20.68
N GLY A 295 -8.56 -7.32 -19.83
CA GLY A 295 -8.94 -7.43 -18.43
C GLY A 295 -10.13 -8.35 -18.21
N LYS A 296 -10.16 -8.93 -17.00
CA LYS A 296 -11.25 -9.73 -16.44
C LYS A 296 -11.15 -9.63 -14.92
N GLN A 297 -12.23 -9.99 -14.21
CA GLN A 297 -12.21 -9.97 -12.75
C GLN A 297 -11.11 -10.88 -12.18
N GLY A 298 -10.21 -10.30 -11.38
CA GLY A 298 -9.22 -11.07 -10.62
C GLY A 298 -8.00 -10.28 -10.16
N TYR A 299 -7.06 -10.97 -9.51
CA TYR A 299 -5.90 -10.37 -8.82
C TYR A 299 -4.58 -10.62 -9.55
N ASP A 300 -4.57 -11.45 -10.59
CA ASP A 300 -3.35 -11.79 -11.31
C ASP A 300 -2.97 -10.68 -12.31
N ASP A 301 -1.81 -10.85 -12.94
CA ASP A 301 -1.31 -9.92 -13.95
C ASP A 301 -2.28 -9.84 -15.14
N GLY A 302 -2.69 -8.62 -15.48
CA GLY A 302 -3.67 -8.34 -16.51
C GLY A 302 -5.13 -8.54 -16.09
N GLU A 303 -5.40 -9.04 -14.88
CA GLU A 303 -6.74 -9.08 -14.29
C GLU A 303 -7.04 -7.80 -13.50
N LEU A 304 -8.29 -7.36 -13.47
CA LEU A 304 -8.73 -6.08 -12.91
C LEU A 304 -9.85 -6.26 -11.88
N ILE A 305 -9.85 -5.44 -10.84
CA ILE A 305 -10.95 -5.39 -9.85
C ILE A 305 -11.62 -4.03 -9.88
N SER A 306 -12.81 -3.95 -10.48
CA SER A 306 -13.61 -2.74 -10.59
C SER A 306 -12.75 -1.54 -11.00
N PRO A 307 -12.10 -1.61 -12.18
CA PRO A 307 -11.28 -0.53 -12.70
C PRO A 307 -12.10 0.77 -12.71
N TYR A 308 -11.46 1.89 -12.42
CA TYR A 308 -12.17 3.16 -12.26
C TYR A 308 -11.48 4.36 -12.90
N HIS A 309 -10.25 4.21 -13.38
CA HIS A 309 -9.52 5.28 -14.03
C HIS A 309 -8.51 4.72 -15.02
N LEU A 310 -8.31 5.41 -16.15
CA LEU A 310 -7.33 5.03 -17.16
C LEU A 310 -6.63 6.26 -17.74
N VAL A 311 -5.37 6.10 -18.17
CA VAL A 311 -4.66 7.10 -18.98
C VAL A 311 -3.90 6.42 -20.11
N VAL A 312 -3.90 7.05 -21.29
CA VAL A 312 -3.05 6.65 -22.40
C VAL A 312 -1.76 7.47 -22.33
N LEU A 313 -0.62 6.78 -22.27
CA LEU A 313 0.70 7.41 -22.22
C LEU A 313 1.21 7.76 -23.62
N ALA A 314 2.26 8.59 -23.68
CA ALA A 314 2.85 9.04 -24.95
C ALA A 314 3.36 7.89 -25.85
N ASP A 315 3.68 6.73 -25.29
CA ASP A 315 4.05 5.53 -26.04
C ASP A 315 2.86 4.64 -26.45
N ASN A 316 1.64 5.16 -26.32
CA ASN A 316 0.35 4.48 -26.55
C ASN A 316 0.06 3.28 -25.63
N SER A 317 0.85 3.08 -24.58
CA SER A 317 0.48 2.14 -23.52
C SER A 317 -0.63 2.73 -22.65
N VAL A 318 -1.41 1.87 -22.03
CA VAL A 318 -2.57 2.24 -21.20
C VAL A 318 -2.27 1.90 -19.74
N LEU A 319 -2.28 2.90 -18.86
CA LEU A 319 -2.29 2.66 -17.42
C LEU A 319 -3.73 2.58 -16.93
N VAL A 320 -4.01 1.59 -16.10
CA VAL A 320 -5.34 1.34 -15.52
C VAL A 320 -5.20 1.23 -14.00
N ALA A 321 -5.97 2.05 -13.29
CA ALA A 321 -6.12 1.94 -11.85
C ALA A 321 -7.37 1.13 -11.50
N ASP A 322 -7.22 0.23 -10.53
CA ASP A 322 -8.29 -0.64 -10.07
C ASP A 322 -8.43 -0.65 -8.54
N LYS A 323 -9.54 -1.20 -8.04
CA LYS A 323 -9.86 -1.26 -6.61
C LYS A 323 -9.23 -2.47 -5.91
N SER A 324 -8.28 -3.16 -6.55
CA SER A 324 -7.57 -4.26 -5.90
C SER A 324 -6.77 -3.72 -4.69
N ARG A 325 -6.82 -4.46 -3.58
CA ARG A 325 -6.11 -4.10 -2.34
C ARG A 325 -5.40 -5.34 -1.82
N TYR A 326 -4.08 -5.24 -1.68
CA TYR A 326 -3.27 -6.27 -1.06
C TYR A 326 -2.98 -5.87 0.38
N TRP A 327 -3.03 -6.84 1.27
CA TRP A 327 -2.62 -6.66 2.66
C TRP A 327 -1.45 -7.59 2.93
N LYS A 328 -0.25 -7.04 3.14
CA LYS A 328 0.89 -7.83 3.66
C LYS A 328 0.88 -7.73 5.17
N LEU A 329 0.71 -8.87 5.83
CA LEU A 329 0.93 -9.01 7.26
C LEU A 329 2.42 -9.21 7.50
N SER A 330 3.00 -8.48 8.45
CA SER A 330 4.36 -8.70 8.93
C SER A 330 4.31 -8.58 10.45
N SER A 331 4.88 -9.52 11.20
CA SER A 331 4.84 -9.49 12.66
C SER A 331 6.19 -9.08 13.24
N SER A 332 6.23 -8.05 14.09
CA SER A 332 7.30 -7.90 15.09
C SER A 332 6.80 -8.32 16.46
N LYS A 333 7.70 -8.74 17.35
CA LYS A 333 7.39 -9.01 18.76
C LYS A 333 8.08 -7.96 19.60
N LEU A 334 7.34 -7.00 20.13
CA LEU A 334 7.89 -6.20 21.23
C LEU A 334 7.91 -7.05 22.51
N PRO A 335 8.97 -6.95 23.34
CA PRO A 335 8.95 -7.58 24.65
C PRO A 335 7.99 -6.84 25.58
N THR A 336 7.20 -7.62 26.32
CA THR A 336 6.41 -7.16 27.47
C THR A 336 7.33 -6.56 28.55
N ARG A 337 6.99 -5.38 29.07
CA ARG A 337 7.65 -4.83 30.28
C ARG A 337 7.30 -5.72 31.47
N MET A 338 8.33 -6.26 32.11
CA MET A 338 8.21 -7.23 33.21
C MET A 338 7.63 -6.66 34.51
N ASN A 339 7.57 -5.31 34.66
CA ASN A 339 7.19 -4.64 35.90
C ASN A 339 5.92 -3.77 35.77
N ASP A 340 4.96 -4.15 34.92
CA ASP A 340 3.63 -3.50 34.94
C ASP A 340 2.76 -4.15 36.03
N PRO A 341 2.43 -3.45 37.13
CA PRO A 341 1.70 -4.01 38.26
C PRO A 341 0.24 -4.40 37.95
N LEU A 342 -0.24 -4.19 36.71
CA LEU A 342 -1.58 -4.58 36.26
C LEU A 342 -1.59 -5.90 35.43
N MET A 343 -0.44 -6.56 35.23
CA MET A 343 -0.31 -7.77 34.40
C MET A 343 -0.68 -9.06 35.13
N THR A 344 -1.92 -9.52 34.96
CA THR A 344 -2.36 -10.87 35.35
C THR A 344 -2.06 -11.92 34.25
N PRO A 345 -2.04 -13.24 34.53
CA PRO A 345 -1.83 -14.28 33.51
C PRO A 345 -2.82 -14.21 32.34
N LYS A 346 -4.04 -13.73 32.61
CA LYS A 346 -5.08 -13.46 31.60
C LYS A 346 -4.72 -12.28 30.68
N PHE A 347 -3.91 -11.33 31.16
CA PHE A 347 -3.37 -10.19 30.40
C PHE A 347 -2.08 -10.54 29.65
N GLN A 348 -1.21 -11.44 30.15
CA GLN A 348 -0.03 -11.92 29.41
C GLN A 348 -0.37 -12.58 28.07
N GLN A 349 -1.50 -13.29 27.98
CA GLN A 349 -2.03 -13.80 26.71
C GLN A 349 -2.52 -12.68 25.76
N LEU A 350 -2.86 -11.49 26.27
CA LEU A 350 -3.30 -10.32 25.51
C LEU A 350 -2.14 -9.39 25.09
N VAL A 351 -0.99 -9.41 25.76
CA VAL A 351 0.16 -8.52 25.46
C VAL A 351 1.32 -9.23 24.73
N SER A 352 1.29 -10.57 24.65
CA SER A 352 2.17 -11.40 23.80
C SER A 352 1.78 -11.41 22.32
N VAL A 353 0.73 -10.66 21.97
CA VAL A 353 0.27 -10.54 20.59
C VAL A 353 1.29 -9.70 19.83
N GLY A 354 2.11 -10.35 19.01
CA GLY A 354 3.05 -9.67 18.12
C GLY A 354 2.37 -8.50 17.41
N ARG A 355 3.08 -7.39 17.24
CA ARG A 355 2.62 -6.29 16.40
C ARG A 355 2.58 -6.78 14.97
N THR A 356 1.38 -7.09 14.49
CA THR A 356 1.13 -7.33 13.07
C THR A 356 1.05 -5.98 12.36
N PHE A 357 2.09 -5.62 11.62
CA PHE A 357 2.03 -4.60 10.60
C PHE A 357 1.17 -5.11 9.46
N GLN A 358 0.20 -4.30 9.06
CA GLN A 358 -0.61 -4.56 7.89
C GLN A 358 -0.24 -3.47 6.88
N SER A 359 0.41 -3.82 5.78
CA SER A 359 0.69 -2.87 4.71
C SER A 359 -0.41 -2.95 3.67
N ARG A 360 -1.03 -1.82 3.31
CA ARG A 360 -1.98 -1.74 2.19
C ARG A 360 -1.20 -1.47 0.91
N PHE A 361 -1.47 -2.21 -0.15
CA PHE A 361 -0.97 -1.90 -1.49
C PHE A 361 -2.12 -1.48 -2.39
N LEU A 362 -1.89 -0.43 -3.16
CA LEU A 362 -2.71 -0.09 -4.32
C LEU A 362 -1.96 -0.48 -5.59
N ARG A 363 -2.71 -0.89 -6.60
CA ARG A 363 -2.17 -1.38 -7.86
C ARG A 363 -2.59 -0.48 -9.00
N VAL A 364 -1.62 -0.18 -9.86
CA VAL A 364 -1.84 0.38 -11.19
C VAL A 364 -1.16 -0.57 -12.17
N GLN A 365 -1.85 -0.97 -13.23
CA GLN A 365 -1.32 -1.89 -14.24
C GLN A 365 -1.18 -1.18 -15.57
N ARG A 366 -0.12 -1.50 -16.29
CA ARG A 366 0.17 -1.00 -17.62
C ARG A 366 -0.07 -2.09 -18.65
N PHE A 367 -0.72 -1.70 -19.73
CA PHE A 367 -1.06 -2.56 -20.84
C PHE A 367 -0.52 -1.96 -22.14
N SER A 368 -0.25 -2.80 -23.13
CA SER A 368 0.00 -2.32 -24.50
C SER A 368 -1.27 -1.71 -25.07
N SER A 369 -1.15 -1.01 -26.21
CA SER A 369 -2.30 -0.49 -26.96
C SER A 369 -3.31 -1.59 -27.38
N ASP A 370 -2.86 -2.84 -27.46
CA ASP A 370 -3.71 -3.99 -27.81
C ASP A 370 -4.27 -4.72 -26.57
N GLY A 371 -3.92 -4.29 -25.36
CA GLY A 371 -4.45 -4.83 -24.12
C GLY A 371 -3.63 -5.96 -23.48
N ASN A 372 -2.40 -6.20 -23.93
CA ASN A 372 -1.51 -7.17 -23.28
C ASN A 372 -0.90 -6.55 -22.04
N PHE A 373 -0.85 -7.27 -20.92
CA PHE A 373 -0.18 -6.83 -19.70
C PHE A 373 1.32 -6.59 -19.96
N LEU A 374 1.85 -5.47 -19.47
CA LEU A 374 3.25 -5.09 -19.60
C LEU A 374 3.95 -5.00 -18.24
N GLU A 375 3.38 -4.25 -17.31
CA GLU A 375 3.96 -4.03 -15.98
C GLU A 375 2.87 -3.72 -14.95
N LYS A 376 3.18 -3.92 -13.68
CA LYS A 376 2.38 -3.44 -12.54
C LYS A 376 3.22 -2.55 -11.64
N THR A 377 2.60 -1.49 -11.13
CA THR A 377 3.15 -0.58 -10.14
C THR A 377 2.36 -0.76 -8.85
N LEU A 378 3.07 -1.11 -7.77
CA LEU A 378 2.48 -1.21 -6.45
C LEU A 378 2.86 -0.03 -5.56
N VAL A 379 1.84 0.54 -4.92
CA VAL A 379 1.99 1.63 -3.95
C VAL A 379 1.76 1.10 -2.55
N ARG A 380 2.84 0.93 -1.79
CA ARG A 380 2.81 0.47 -0.38
C ARG A 380 2.52 1.62 0.57
N PHE A 381 1.55 1.44 1.46
CA PHE A 381 1.26 2.33 2.59
C PHE A 381 1.47 1.58 3.91
N GLN A 382 2.32 2.10 4.79
CA GLN A 382 2.55 1.53 6.13
C GLN A 382 1.45 1.98 7.10
N ARG A 383 0.91 1.06 7.91
CA ARG A 383 -0.18 1.34 8.87
C ARG A 383 0.21 2.27 10.02
N GLU A 384 1.49 2.37 10.37
CA GLU A 384 1.92 3.28 11.45
C GLU A 384 1.75 4.75 11.07
N ASP A 385 1.73 5.06 9.77
CA ASP A 385 1.44 6.40 9.28
C ASP A 385 -0.07 6.57 9.06
N LYS A 386 -0.75 7.01 10.13
CA LYS A 386 -2.20 7.32 10.11
C LYS A 386 -2.58 8.32 9.01
N SER A 387 -1.64 9.10 8.47
CA SER A 387 -1.90 10.02 7.37
C SER A 387 -2.24 9.30 6.05
N PHE A 388 -1.79 8.05 5.87
CA PHE A 388 -1.95 7.31 4.61
C PHE A 388 -3.16 6.37 4.56
N ALA A 389 -3.82 6.11 5.69
CA ALA A 389 -5.09 5.37 5.73
C ALA A 389 -6.20 6.07 4.92
N ASN A 390 -6.10 7.39 4.78
CA ASN A 390 -7.08 8.24 4.10
C ASN A 390 -6.67 8.64 2.67
N LEU A 391 -5.64 8.01 2.08
CA LEU A 391 -5.25 8.31 0.70
C LEU A 391 -6.10 7.56 -0.33
N GLU A 392 -6.61 8.32 -1.30
CA GLU A 392 -7.27 7.86 -2.51
C GLU A 392 -6.49 8.32 -3.74
N LEU A 393 -6.24 7.43 -4.70
CA LEU A 393 -5.69 7.81 -6.00
C LEU A 393 -6.75 8.63 -6.72
N LYS A 394 -6.40 9.84 -7.15
CA LYS A 394 -7.28 10.72 -7.93
C LYS A 394 -6.90 10.83 -9.38
N ALA A 395 -5.62 10.67 -9.71
CA ALA A 395 -5.16 10.90 -11.07
C ALA A 395 -3.82 10.23 -11.34
N ILE A 396 -3.55 9.99 -12.63
CA ILE A 396 -2.27 9.56 -13.15
C ILE A 396 -1.86 10.56 -14.25
N ASP A 397 -0.67 11.13 -14.20
CA ASP A 397 -0.19 12.02 -15.26
C ASP A 397 0.38 11.25 -16.47
N LEU A 398 0.70 11.96 -17.55
CA LEU A 398 1.21 11.40 -18.81
C LEU A 398 2.60 10.74 -18.67
N THR A 399 3.29 10.93 -17.54
CA THR A 399 4.56 10.27 -17.21
C THR A 399 4.37 9.03 -16.35
N GLY A 400 3.13 8.76 -15.91
CA GLY A 400 2.79 7.67 -14.99
C GLY A 400 2.91 8.05 -13.52
N SER A 401 3.12 9.33 -13.16
CA SER A 401 3.09 9.75 -11.75
C SER A 401 1.69 9.66 -11.17
N LEU A 402 1.62 9.25 -9.92
CA LEU A 402 0.38 8.99 -9.19
C LEU A 402 0.08 10.15 -8.22
N TYR A 403 -1.15 10.66 -8.28
CA TYR A 403 -1.61 11.76 -7.43
C TYR A 403 -2.64 11.25 -6.43
N PHE A 404 -2.25 11.22 -5.16
CA PHE A 404 -3.09 10.77 -4.06
C PHE A 404 -3.63 11.93 -3.25
N ILE A 405 -4.94 11.98 -2.99
CA ILE A 405 -5.53 12.94 -2.06
C ILE A 405 -5.80 12.30 -0.71
N ASN A 406 -5.47 13.00 0.37
CA ASN A 406 -5.94 12.64 1.71
C ASN A 406 -7.37 13.13 1.88
N THR A 407 -8.33 12.23 2.09
CA THR A 407 -9.77 12.56 2.15
C THR A 407 -10.17 13.45 3.33
N GLN A 408 -9.34 13.56 4.36
CA GLN A 408 -9.60 14.44 5.51
C GLN A 408 -8.96 15.82 5.33
N SER A 409 -7.67 15.86 5.02
CA SER A 409 -6.92 17.11 4.92
C SER A 409 -7.01 17.78 3.54
N LEU A 410 -7.44 17.03 2.52
CA LEU A 410 -7.47 17.40 1.10
C LEU A 410 -6.10 17.86 0.57
N ARG A 411 -5.02 17.35 1.18
CA ARG A 411 -3.65 17.47 0.68
C ARG A 411 -3.42 16.44 -0.42
N VAL A 412 -2.81 16.88 -1.51
CA VAL A 412 -2.48 16.06 -2.68
C VAL A 412 -0.99 15.72 -2.64
N SER A 413 -0.65 14.45 -2.68
CA SER A 413 0.71 13.92 -2.66
C SER A 413 1.04 13.31 -4.02
N LYS A 414 2.14 13.76 -4.64
CA LYS A 414 2.64 13.20 -5.91
C LYS A 414 3.65 12.11 -5.64
N PHE A 415 3.53 11.01 -6.37
CA PHE A 415 4.52 9.94 -6.39
C PHE A 415 4.90 9.54 -7.81
N SER A 416 6.20 9.51 -8.13
CA SER A 416 6.68 9.06 -9.43
C SER A 416 7.06 7.58 -9.41
N PRO A 417 6.79 6.80 -10.48
CA PRO A 417 7.34 5.45 -10.62
C PRO A 417 8.86 5.49 -10.55
N ALA A 418 9.43 4.65 -9.70
CA ALA A 418 10.86 4.47 -9.54
C ALA A 418 11.19 2.98 -9.71
N SER A 419 12.33 2.71 -10.35
CA SER A 419 12.97 1.40 -10.32
C SER A 419 14.05 1.48 -9.24
N PRO A 420 13.74 1.18 -7.97
CA PRO A 420 14.76 1.30 -6.93
C PRO A 420 15.86 0.27 -7.15
N PHE A 421 17.13 0.71 -7.13
CA PHE A 421 18.27 -0.19 -6.91
C PHE A 421 18.36 -0.59 -5.43
N VAL A 422 17.99 0.34 -4.53
CA VAL A 422 17.82 0.15 -3.09
C VAL A 422 16.68 1.09 -2.66
N ARG A 423 15.67 0.61 -1.94
CA ARG A 423 14.58 1.42 -1.39
C ARG A 423 14.66 1.49 0.13
N SER A 424 14.23 2.61 0.70
CA SER A 424 14.16 2.85 2.13
C SER A 424 12.91 2.18 2.75
N ALA A 425 13.10 0.99 3.31
CA ALA A 425 12.33 0.51 4.46
C ALA A 425 13.17 -0.53 5.20
N LEU A 426 14.38 -0.15 5.61
CA LEU A 426 15.14 -0.93 6.56
C LEU A 426 14.34 -0.95 7.87
N GLN A 427 13.52 -1.96 8.06
CA GLN A 427 12.84 -2.15 9.32
C GLN A 427 13.91 -2.61 10.32
N THR A 428 14.23 -1.73 11.25
CA THR A 428 15.19 -2.00 12.32
C THR A 428 14.41 -2.18 13.61
N GLU A 429 14.62 -3.30 14.27
CA GLU A 429 14.06 -3.60 15.58
C GLU A 429 15.20 -3.98 16.53
N VAL A 430 15.23 -3.34 17.70
CA VAL A 430 16.14 -3.72 18.79
C VAL A 430 15.29 -4.27 19.93
N GLN A 431 15.51 -5.52 20.28
CA GLN A 431 14.85 -6.20 21.38
C GLN A 431 15.87 -6.40 22.50
N LEU A 432 15.51 -5.95 23.71
CA LEU A 432 16.28 -6.22 24.93
C LEU A 432 15.41 -7.11 25.83
N THR A 433 15.92 -8.25 26.23
CA THR A 433 15.23 -9.21 27.10
C THR A 433 16.11 -9.51 28.29
N TYR A 434 15.65 -9.17 29.49
CA TYR A 434 16.22 -9.67 30.74
C TYR A 434 15.37 -10.84 31.22
N HIS A 435 16.01 -11.91 31.66
CA HIS A 435 15.36 -13.03 32.32
C HIS A 435 16.07 -13.35 33.63
N ARG A 436 15.28 -13.78 34.60
CA ARG A 436 15.76 -14.36 35.85
C ARG A 436 14.91 -15.58 36.16
N ASN A 437 15.56 -16.74 36.31
CA ASN A 437 14.93 -17.97 36.76
C ASN A 437 15.58 -18.36 38.09
N ASP A 438 14.76 -18.61 39.11
CA ASP A 438 15.20 -19.09 40.41
C ASP A 438 14.54 -20.46 40.63
N GLU A 439 15.34 -21.52 40.79
CA GLU A 439 14.90 -22.88 41.06
C GLU A 439 15.58 -23.39 42.33
N GLY A 440 14.79 -23.82 43.31
CA GLY A 440 15.28 -24.44 44.54
C GLY A 440 14.87 -25.91 44.55
N THR A 441 15.82 -26.81 44.72
CA THR A 441 15.58 -28.25 44.77
C THR A 441 16.23 -28.87 46.01
N TRP A 442 15.48 -29.78 46.64
CA TRP A 442 15.99 -30.64 47.71
C TRP A 442 16.59 -31.87 47.07
N ILE A 443 17.86 -32.14 47.38
CA ILE A 443 18.57 -33.31 46.87
C ILE A 443 18.62 -34.33 48.00
N ASP A 444 17.83 -35.39 47.86
CA ASP A 444 17.84 -36.58 48.71
C ASP A 444 19.05 -37.45 48.33
N ASN A 445 19.96 -37.70 49.27
CA ASN A 445 21.11 -38.57 49.08
C ASN A 445 20.77 -40.00 49.54
N GLU A 446 19.97 -40.75 48.76
CA GLU A 446 19.53 -42.14 49.06
C GLU A 446 20.65 -43.19 49.34
N ASP A 447 21.94 -42.81 49.40
CA ASP A 447 23.10 -43.70 49.60
C ASP A 447 23.83 -43.53 50.96
N ASP A 448 23.30 -42.78 51.93
CA ASP A 448 23.83 -42.81 53.30
C ASP A 448 23.23 -43.98 54.11
N LEU A 449 24.10 -44.93 54.44
CA LEU A 449 23.78 -46.19 55.12
C LEU A 449 23.57 -46.02 56.64
N ASP A 450 23.18 -44.83 57.07
CA ASP A 450 22.72 -44.48 58.42
C ASP A 450 21.35 -43.81 58.37
N ALA A 451 20.39 -44.51 57.75
CA ALA A 451 18.97 -44.37 58.02
C ALA A 451 18.66 -44.63 59.51
N ASP A 452 18.96 -43.65 60.37
CA ASP A 452 18.25 -43.46 61.62
C ASP A 452 17.15 -42.41 61.37
N VAL A 453 15.92 -42.92 61.39
CA VAL A 453 14.69 -42.37 60.80
C VAL A 453 14.22 -41.04 61.41
N HIS A 454 15.06 -40.32 62.17
CA HIS A 454 14.67 -39.10 62.90
C HIS A 454 15.68 -37.94 62.93
N GLN A 455 16.70 -37.85 62.06
CA GLN A 455 17.61 -36.69 62.03
C GLN A 455 17.86 -36.00 60.65
N GLY A 456 17.19 -36.41 59.58
CA GLY A 456 16.85 -35.68 58.34
C GLY A 456 17.77 -34.56 57.83
N ALA A 457 19.03 -34.81 57.51
CA ALA A 457 19.88 -33.79 56.93
C ALA A 457 19.97 -33.91 55.40
N ASP A 458 19.46 -32.92 54.67
CA ASP A 458 19.37 -32.93 53.21
C ASP A 458 20.23 -31.80 52.61
N TYR A 459 20.69 -31.99 51.36
CA TYR A 459 21.32 -30.92 50.60
C TYR A 459 20.26 -30.04 49.91
N GLU A 460 20.42 -28.73 50.04
CA GLU A 460 19.65 -27.76 49.30
C GLU A 460 20.50 -27.22 48.14
N GLN A 461 19.91 -27.22 46.95
CA GLN A 461 20.47 -26.58 45.77
C GLN A 461 19.61 -25.40 45.37
N ASP A 462 20.23 -24.23 45.33
CA ASP A 462 19.62 -22.98 44.85
C ASP A 462 20.28 -22.55 43.53
N LEU A 463 19.54 -22.74 42.44
CA LEU A 463 19.96 -22.34 41.10
C LEU A 463 19.32 -21.00 40.73
N THR A 464 20.15 -20.00 40.47
CA THR A 464 19.74 -18.68 39.96
C THR A 464 20.34 -18.44 38.58
N ASP A 465 19.52 -18.37 37.54
CA ASP A 465 19.95 -18.01 36.18
C ASP A 465 19.53 -16.58 35.83
N ASN A 466 20.49 -15.69 35.64
CA ASN A 466 20.28 -14.31 35.22
C ASN A 466 20.80 -14.11 33.79
N GLY A 467 19.99 -13.60 32.88
CA GLY A 467 20.46 -13.33 31.53
C GLY A 467 19.90 -12.08 30.88
N ILE A 468 20.63 -11.57 29.89
CA ILE A 468 20.31 -10.43 29.04
C ILE A 468 20.56 -10.83 27.59
N ASP A 469 19.53 -10.77 26.75
CA ASP A 469 19.65 -10.87 25.30
C ASP A 469 19.38 -9.51 24.65
N ALA A 470 20.27 -9.07 23.76
CA ALA A 470 20.03 -8.00 22.80
C ALA A 470 19.92 -8.57 21.40
N THR A 471 18.75 -8.41 20.77
CA THR A 471 18.54 -8.82 19.38
C THR A 471 18.35 -7.60 18.50
N ALA A 472 19.21 -7.43 17.49
CA ALA A 472 19.04 -6.48 16.40
C ALA A 472 18.49 -7.21 15.18
N ILE A 473 17.35 -6.77 14.67
CA ILE A 473 16.69 -7.31 13.47
C ILE A 473 16.68 -6.22 12.41
N PHE A 474 17.26 -6.53 11.26
CA PHE A 474 17.24 -5.70 10.06
C PHE A 474 16.47 -6.46 8.99
N THR A 475 15.28 -5.98 8.64
CA THR A 475 14.49 -6.56 7.54
C THR A 475 14.46 -5.59 6.37
N TYR A 476 14.66 -6.14 5.19
CA TYR A 476 14.67 -5.40 3.94
C TYR A 476 13.83 -6.13 2.90
N ASP A 477 12.76 -5.48 2.43
CA ASP A 477 12.00 -5.93 1.27
C ASP A 477 12.69 -5.34 0.02
N PHE A 478 13.29 -6.18 -0.84
CA PHE A 478 13.82 -5.73 -2.13
C PHE A 478 12.70 -5.30 -3.07
N ASN A 479 11.59 -6.02 -2.99
CA ASN A 479 10.38 -5.81 -3.77
C ASN A 479 9.22 -6.59 -3.13
N GLU A 480 8.12 -6.77 -3.86
CA GLU A 480 6.98 -7.58 -3.41
C GLU A 480 7.34 -9.05 -3.22
N ASP A 481 8.07 -9.64 -4.16
CA ASP A 481 8.50 -11.04 -4.19
C ASP A 481 9.59 -11.31 -3.15
N PHE A 482 10.62 -10.47 -3.05
CA PHE A 482 11.83 -10.85 -2.33
C PHE A 482 12.13 -10.01 -1.08
N ARG A 483 12.40 -10.69 0.03
CA ARG A 483 12.79 -10.12 1.32
C ARG A 483 14.05 -10.79 1.85
N ILE A 484 14.91 -10.00 2.48
CA ILE A 484 16.00 -10.48 3.33
C ILE A 484 15.79 -10.00 4.77
N LYS A 485 16.16 -10.84 5.73
CA LYS A 485 16.13 -10.53 7.16
C LYS A 485 17.46 -10.92 7.79
N LEU A 486 18.22 -9.95 8.28
CA LEU A 486 19.38 -10.18 9.14
C LEU A 486 18.94 -10.05 10.60
N THR A 487 19.18 -11.08 11.40
CA THR A 487 18.94 -11.07 12.85
C THR A 487 20.25 -11.35 13.55
N ASN A 488 20.70 -10.46 14.42
CA ASN A 488 21.80 -10.74 15.33
C ASN A 488 21.31 -10.70 16.77
N THR A 489 21.51 -11.78 17.52
CA THR A 489 21.21 -11.88 18.94
C THR A 489 22.50 -12.04 19.73
N ILE A 490 22.77 -11.12 20.64
CA ILE A 490 23.86 -11.18 21.62
C ILE A 490 23.23 -11.47 22.98
N GLY A 491 23.46 -12.65 23.51
CA GLY A 491 23.02 -13.07 24.84
C GLY A 491 24.19 -13.14 25.80
N TRP A 492 24.01 -12.63 27.01
CA TRP A 492 24.85 -12.95 28.16
C TRP A 492 23.97 -13.60 29.23
N SER A 493 24.42 -14.67 29.86
CA SER A 493 23.77 -15.22 31.04
C SER A 493 24.79 -15.63 32.09
N GLU A 494 24.41 -15.53 33.35
CA GLU A 494 25.17 -15.93 34.53
C GLU A 494 24.26 -16.83 35.35
N THR A 495 24.64 -18.09 35.45
CA THR A 495 23.96 -19.07 36.30
C THR A 495 24.78 -19.23 37.58
N THR A 496 24.20 -18.88 38.72
CA THR A 496 24.76 -19.18 40.04
C THR A 496 24.07 -20.42 40.59
N ASP A 497 24.84 -21.35 41.11
CA ASP A 497 24.38 -22.63 41.66
C ASP A 497 25.01 -22.79 43.04
N ASP A 498 24.21 -22.55 44.07
CA ASP A 498 24.61 -22.60 45.47
C ASP A 498 24.18 -23.95 46.06
N LEU A 499 25.14 -24.76 46.51
CA LEU A 499 24.90 -26.06 47.12
C LEU A 499 25.35 -26.03 48.58
N TYR A 500 24.42 -26.25 49.52
CA TYR A 500 24.73 -26.24 50.95
C TYR A 500 23.92 -27.28 51.73
N TYR A 501 24.49 -27.74 52.84
CA TYR A 501 23.91 -28.74 53.73
C TYR A 501 23.02 -28.12 54.84
N ARG A 502 21.83 -28.69 55.13
CA ARG A 502 20.95 -28.22 56.23
C ARG A 502 20.43 -29.37 57.11
N THR A 503 20.49 -29.21 58.44
CA THR A 503 19.92 -30.14 59.44
C THR A 503 18.60 -29.62 60.07
N PRO A 504 17.60 -30.47 60.45
CA PRO A 504 16.26 -30.02 60.84
C PRO A 504 16.10 -29.41 62.24
N ALA A 505 17.10 -29.52 63.12
CA ALA A 505 17.00 -28.98 64.47
C ALA A 505 18.39 -28.65 65.01
N PHE A 506 18.51 -27.46 65.61
CA PHE A 506 19.69 -26.76 66.14
C PHE A 506 20.27 -25.65 65.24
N GLU A 507 20.60 -24.55 65.92
CA GLU A 507 21.13 -23.30 65.40
C GLU A 507 22.24 -23.51 64.37
N ASP A 508 22.16 -22.73 63.27
CA ASP A 508 23.17 -22.43 62.23
C ASP A 508 24.62 -22.79 62.61
N PHE A 509 24.95 -24.09 62.64
CA PHE A 509 26.28 -24.61 62.89
C PHE A 509 26.95 -24.77 61.54
N ARG A 510 27.39 -23.67 60.90
CA ARG A 510 28.18 -23.71 59.66
C ARG A 510 29.57 -24.29 59.94
N GLY A 511 29.63 -25.57 60.29
CA GLY A 511 30.81 -26.38 60.06
C GLY A 511 30.97 -26.54 58.56
N SER A 512 32.18 -26.32 58.05
CA SER A 512 32.51 -26.47 56.63
C SER A 512 32.38 -27.93 56.21
N PHE A 513 31.52 -28.24 55.24
CA PHE A 513 31.54 -29.53 54.55
C PHE A 513 32.28 -29.43 53.22
N VAL A 514 32.91 -30.53 52.80
CA VAL A 514 33.71 -30.59 51.56
C VAL A 514 32.85 -30.33 50.30
N ALA A 515 31.52 -30.50 50.40
CA ALA A 515 30.56 -30.30 49.32
C ALA A 515 29.92 -28.89 49.29
N ASP A 516 30.11 -28.05 50.31
CA ASP A 516 29.51 -26.72 50.40
C ASP A 516 30.21 -25.73 49.47
N GLY A 517 29.53 -25.29 48.41
CA GLY A 517 30.12 -24.36 47.45
C GLY A 517 29.15 -23.70 46.48
N ARG A 518 29.64 -22.65 45.82
CA ARG A 518 28.95 -21.88 44.79
C ARG A 518 29.61 -22.07 43.43
N THR A 519 28.85 -22.49 42.44
CA THR A 519 29.29 -22.49 41.03
C THR A 519 28.72 -21.26 40.31
N VAL A 520 29.52 -20.55 39.52
CA VAL A 520 29.07 -19.39 38.72
C VAL A 520 29.41 -19.59 37.24
N LYS A 521 28.43 -19.92 36.42
CA LYS A 521 28.61 -20.14 34.98
C LYS A 521 28.23 -18.90 34.19
N ASP A 522 29.21 -18.27 33.56
CA ASP A 522 28.99 -17.17 32.62
C ASP A 522 28.91 -17.72 31.19
N SER A 523 27.94 -17.27 30.40
CA SER A 523 27.78 -17.63 29.00
C SER A 523 27.58 -16.39 28.15
N LEU A 524 28.40 -16.23 27.10
CA LEU A 524 28.20 -15.23 26.06
C LEU A 524 27.87 -15.95 24.75
N ARG A 525 26.72 -15.63 24.19
CA ARG A 525 26.20 -16.18 22.94
C ARG A 525 26.04 -15.07 21.91
N ASN A 526 26.51 -15.31 20.70
CA ASN A 526 26.20 -14.51 19.53
C ASN A 526 25.55 -15.42 18.49
N ASN A 527 24.39 -15.05 17.97
CA ASN A 527 23.69 -15.77 16.93
C ASN A 527 23.38 -14.82 15.78
N ILE A 528 23.88 -15.10 14.59
CA ILE A 528 23.60 -14.34 13.38
C ILE A 528 22.76 -15.23 12.47
N VAL A 529 21.59 -14.75 12.07
CA VAL A 529 20.69 -15.43 11.15
C VAL A 529 20.44 -14.53 9.94
N LEU A 530 20.75 -15.03 8.75
CA LEU A 530 20.41 -14.41 7.49
C LEU A 530 19.27 -15.20 6.85
N GLY A 531 18.07 -14.66 6.93
CA GLY A 531 16.86 -15.19 6.30
C GLY A 531 16.58 -14.56 4.95
N PHE A 532 15.94 -15.32 4.07
CA PHE A 532 15.38 -14.87 2.81
C PHE A 532 13.97 -15.44 2.60
N GLU A 533 13.15 -14.71 1.86
CA GLU A 533 11.77 -15.08 1.52
C GLU A 533 11.49 -14.60 0.10
N LEU A 534 10.97 -15.48 -0.74
CA LEU A 534 10.53 -15.26 -2.11
C LEU A 534 9.05 -15.64 -2.24
N ILE A 535 8.18 -14.65 -2.39
CA ILE A 535 6.76 -14.81 -2.71
C ILE A 535 6.64 -15.17 -4.19
N ARG A 536 5.99 -16.29 -4.47
CA ARG A 536 5.78 -16.85 -5.82
C ARG A 536 4.41 -16.52 -6.39
N ASP A 537 3.44 -16.28 -5.52
CA ASP A 537 2.08 -15.88 -5.89
C ASP A 537 1.57 -14.86 -4.86
N HIS A 538 1.20 -13.68 -5.34
CA HIS A 538 0.66 -12.57 -4.52
C HIS A 538 -0.84 -12.65 -4.32
N ASN A 539 -1.51 -13.57 -5.00
CA ASN A 539 -2.94 -13.76 -4.86
C ASN A 539 -3.25 -14.18 -3.42
N PRO A 540 -4.08 -13.43 -2.67
CA PRO A 540 -4.33 -13.69 -1.26
C PRO A 540 -5.02 -15.03 -1.00
N TYR A 541 -5.62 -15.64 -2.03
CA TYR A 541 -6.28 -16.94 -1.95
C TYR A 541 -5.37 -18.09 -2.37
N THR A 542 -4.41 -17.85 -3.25
CA THR A 542 -3.48 -18.88 -3.77
C THR A 542 -2.03 -18.60 -3.41
N TYR A 543 -1.77 -17.71 -2.45
CA TYR A 543 -0.45 -17.29 -1.99
C TYR A 543 0.56 -18.43 -1.87
N ARG A 544 1.76 -18.21 -2.39
CA ARG A 544 2.88 -19.18 -2.38
C ARG A 544 4.17 -18.48 -2.01
N GLU A 545 5.01 -19.15 -1.24
CA GLU A 545 6.32 -18.64 -0.83
C GLU A 545 7.38 -19.74 -0.80
N ILE A 546 8.63 -19.33 -1.05
CA ILE A 546 9.83 -20.09 -0.79
C ILE A 546 10.63 -19.27 0.20
N GLY A 547 11.12 -19.86 1.27
CA GLY A 547 11.97 -19.14 2.19
C GLY A 547 13.03 -20.00 2.80
N GLY A 548 13.91 -19.38 3.55
CA GLY A 548 14.98 -20.08 4.20
C GLY A 548 15.81 -19.15 5.06
N ASP A 549 16.70 -19.72 5.82
CA ASP A 549 17.67 -18.98 6.61
C ASP A 549 18.97 -19.75 6.74
N VAL A 550 20.07 -19.02 6.86
CA VAL A 550 21.33 -19.55 7.34
C VAL A 550 21.62 -18.92 8.69
N ASN A 551 22.08 -19.72 9.63
CA ASN A 551 22.47 -19.25 10.95
C ASN A 551 23.90 -19.65 11.26
N LEU A 552 24.58 -18.77 11.99
CA LEU A 552 25.87 -18.99 12.61
C LEU A 552 25.74 -18.59 14.07
N SER A 553 26.04 -19.49 14.99
CA SER A 553 26.06 -19.21 16.41
C SER A 553 27.43 -19.49 17.00
N VAL A 554 27.88 -18.60 17.87
CA VAL A 554 29.07 -18.79 18.69
C VAL A 554 28.64 -18.65 20.13
N THR A 555 28.97 -19.63 20.97
CA THR A 555 28.71 -19.54 22.42
C THR A 555 30.00 -19.84 23.17
N ASN A 556 30.41 -18.91 24.02
CA ASN A 556 31.52 -19.03 24.94
C ASN A 556 30.94 -19.20 26.34
N MET A 557 31.30 -20.26 27.05
CA MET A 557 30.85 -20.48 28.43
C MET A 557 32.07 -20.53 29.34
N GLY A 558 32.15 -19.71 30.39
CA GLY A 558 33.09 -19.84 31.50
C GLY A 558 32.40 -20.45 32.72
N GLN A 559 33.14 -21.13 33.59
CA GLN A 559 32.54 -21.79 34.76
C GLN A 559 33.41 -21.64 35.99
N ILE A 560 32.86 -20.81 36.87
CA ILE A 560 33.08 -20.40 38.25
C ILE A 560 32.93 -21.48 39.35
N LYS A 561 33.83 -21.77 40.32
CA LYS A 561 33.51 -22.51 41.55
C LYS A 561 34.23 -21.91 42.76
N TYR A 562 33.49 -21.69 43.83
CA TYR A 562 33.90 -21.11 45.11
C TYR A 562 33.45 -22.01 46.27
N ALA A 563 34.19 -21.99 47.38
CA ALA A 563 33.76 -22.58 48.64
C ALA A 563 33.04 -21.51 49.48
N PHE A 564 32.07 -21.92 50.30
CA PHE A 564 31.41 -20.99 51.23
C PHE A 564 32.28 -20.64 52.45
N ASP A 565 33.09 -21.59 52.94
CA ASP A 565 34.10 -21.34 53.97
C ASP A 565 35.43 -20.93 53.32
N PRO A 566 36.01 -19.75 53.66
CA PRO A 566 37.31 -19.32 53.13
C PRO A 566 38.49 -20.23 53.48
N SER A 567 38.36 -21.09 54.50
CA SER A 567 39.34 -22.09 54.88
C SER A 567 39.27 -23.36 54.02
N ASN A 568 38.13 -23.62 53.38
CA ASN A 568 37.99 -24.63 52.34
C ASN A 568 38.57 -24.07 51.03
N LYS A 569 39.42 -24.85 50.37
CA LYS A 569 39.96 -24.43 49.08
C LYS A 569 38.96 -24.69 47.96
N SER A 570 38.76 -23.71 47.07
CA SER A 570 38.00 -23.88 45.82
C SER A 570 38.37 -22.79 44.83
N TYR A 571 38.88 -23.22 43.67
CA TYR A 571 38.98 -22.41 42.47
C TYR A 571 38.92 -23.33 41.24
N LEU A 572 39.30 -22.81 40.10
CA LEU A 572 38.39 -22.41 39.05
C LEU A 572 39.27 -22.13 37.82
N ASP A 573 39.02 -22.53 36.58
CA ASP A 573 38.07 -22.01 35.59
C ASP A 573 38.35 -22.80 34.30
N PHE A 574 37.41 -22.82 33.37
CA PHE A 574 37.60 -22.10 32.10
C PHE A 574 36.76 -22.70 30.96
N SER A 575 36.81 -22.03 29.80
CA SER A 575 35.75 -21.93 28.83
C SER A 575 35.76 -22.85 27.61
N ALA A 576 34.57 -23.33 27.27
CA ALA A 576 34.27 -24.00 26.00
C ALA A 576 33.69 -22.99 24.99
N ARG A 577 34.21 -23.02 23.75
CA ARG A 577 33.63 -22.28 22.62
C ARG A 577 32.95 -23.25 21.66
N THR A 578 31.63 -23.14 21.52
CA THR A 578 30.90 -23.89 20.51
C THR A 578 30.63 -23.01 19.29
N VAL A 579 30.73 -23.59 18.10
CA VAL A 579 30.32 -22.94 16.85
C VAL A 579 29.23 -23.78 16.21
N GLY A 580 28.01 -23.24 16.19
CA GLY A 580 26.87 -23.80 15.50
C GLY A 580 26.68 -23.16 14.13
N TRP A 581 26.20 -23.94 13.18
CA TRP A 581 25.73 -23.44 11.89
C TRP A 581 24.46 -24.18 11.48
N GLY A 582 23.65 -23.56 10.64
CA GLY A 582 22.53 -24.25 10.04
C GLY A 582 22.01 -23.54 8.80
N ALA A 583 21.32 -24.29 7.97
CA ALA A 583 20.58 -23.80 6.84
C ALA A 583 19.19 -24.45 6.81
N ASN A 584 18.17 -23.63 6.62
CA ASN A 584 16.79 -24.04 6.49
C ASN A 584 16.30 -23.56 5.14
N VAL A 585 15.53 -24.38 4.44
CA VAL A 585 14.77 -23.99 3.25
C VAL A 585 13.38 -24.58 3.37
N TYR A 586 12.36 -23.84 3.00
CA TYR A 586 11.00 -24.32 2.93
C TYR A 586 10.34 -23.84 1.64
N TYR A 587 9.39 -24.65 1.16
CA TYR A 587 8.56 -24.34 0.02
C TYR A 587 7.10 -24.63 0.37
N ASP A 588 6.26 -23.64 0.13
CA ASP A 588 4.81 -23.77 0.26
C ASP A 588 4.21 -24.27 -1.07
N PHE A 589 3.68 -25.49 -1.10
CA PHE A 589 3.04 -26.05 -2.29
C PHE A 589 1.54 -25.70 -2.37
N GLY A 590 0.97 -25.11 -1.33
CA GLY A 590 -0.48 -25.08 -1.17
C GLY A 590 -0.95 -24.74 0.23
N ARG A 591 -2.24 -24.39 0.33
CA ARG A 591 -2.93 -24.22 1.62
C ARG A 591 -2.81 -25.44 2.55
N THR A 592 -2.52 -26.62 2.00
CA THR A 592 -2.55 -27.90 2.71
C THR A 592 -1.18 -28.54 2.87
N PHE A 593 -0.12 -28.05 2.21
CA PHE A 593 1.15 -28.78 2.13
C PHE A 593 2.37 -27.85 2.08
N ARG A 594 3.29 -28.03 3.03
CA ARG A 594 4.57 -27.33 3.11
C ARG A 594 5.70 -28.32 3.35
N LEU A 595 6.75 -28.20 2.53
CA LEU A 595 7.99 -28.95 2.72
C LEU A 595 9.02 -28.07 3.40
N LYS A 596 9.72 -28.60 4.40
CA LYS A 596 10.85 -27.95 5.04
C LYS A 596 12.05 -28.89 5.04
N PHE A 597 13.18 -28.37 4.60
CA PHE A 597 14.49 -29.00 4.69
C PHE A 597 15.35 -28.20 5.66
N GLN A 598 15.91 -28.89 6.64
CA GLN A 598 16.82 -28.31 7.62
C GLN A 598 18.10 -29.13 7.66
N ILE A 599 19.23 -28.43 7.58
CA ILE A 599 20.54 -28.97 7.94
C ILE A 599 21.12 -28.09 9.03
N ARG A 600 21.62 -28.69 10.11
CA ARG A 600 22.34 -27.96 11.15
C ARG A 600 23.51 -28.78 11.64
N GLY A 601 24.57 -28.10 12.01
CA GLY A 601 25.69 -28.73 12.67
C GLY A 601 26.20 -27.87 13.81
N SER A 602 26.92 -28.49 14.72
CA SER A 602 27.67 -27.77 15.73
C SER A 602 28.97 -28.46 15.97
N ASN A 603 30.03 -27.68 16.08
CA ASN A 603 31.34 -28.17 16.49
C ASN A 603 31.58 -27.69 17.92
N GLY A 604 31.91 -28.63 18.81
CA GLY A 604 32.35 -28.35 20.16
C GLY A 604 33.76 -27.75 20.19
N GLY A 605 34.07 -26.98 21.23
CA GLY A 605 35.41 -26.51 21.52
C GLY A 605 35.81 -26.89 22.94
N GLY A 606 37.11 -27.07 23.15
CA GLY A 606 37.70 -27.57 24.41
C GLY A 606 38.02 -26.49 25.44
N SER A 607 38.18 -26.95 26.67
CA SER A 607 38.53 -26.12 27.83
C SER A 607 39.49 -26.81 28.81
N TYR A 608 40.12 -26.00 29.66
CA TYR A 608 41.23 -26.29 30.56
C TYR A 608 40.75 -26.22 32.02
N THR A 609 41.42 -26.92 32.94
CA THR A 609 41.03 -26.94 34.35
C THR A 609 42.25 -27.02 35.26
N TYR A 610 42.31 -26.09 36.23
CA TYR A 610 43.37 -25.98 37.25
C TYR A 610 43.02 -26.81 38.49
N ASN A 611 43.98 -27.58 39.02
CA ASN A 611 43.85 -28.45 40.20
C ASN A 611 44.78 -27.96 41.32
N ASP A 612 44.20 -27.62 42.47
CA ASP A 612 44.92 -27.04 43.62
C ASP A 612 45.63 -28.07 44.51
N GLU A 613 45.10 -29.29 44.66
CA GLU A 613 45.74 -30.34 45.47
C GLU A 613 47.05 -30.86 44.86
N LEU A 614 47.13 -30.82 43.53
CA LEU A 614 48.28 -31.30 42.75
C LEU A 614 49.17 -30.16 42.21
N ASP A 615 48.74 -28.89 42.37
CA ASP A 615 49.36 -27.70 41.76
C ASP A 615 49.55 -27.83 40.22
N MET A 616 48.54 -28.34 39.50
CA MET A 616 48.63 -28.61 38.04
C MET A 616 47.39 -28.20 37.21
N LEU A 617 47.63 -27.67 36.00
CA LEU A 617 46.63 -27.30 34.99
C LEU A 617 46.52 -28.38 33.89
N TYR A 618 45.33 -28.93 33.67
CA TYR A 618 45.06 -29.91 32.62
C TYR A 618 44.50 -29.23 31.36
N MET A 619 45.04 -29.63 30.19
CA MET A 619 44.37 -29.48 28.90
C MET A 619 43.75 -30.82 28.52
N THR A 620 42.45 -30.81 28.27
CA THR A 620 41.79 -31.92 27.60
C THR A 620 41.11 -31.35 26.38
N PHE A 621 41.56 -31.74 25.19
CA PHE A 621 40.70 -31.55 24.02
C PHE A 621 39.37 -32.24 24.29
N ALA A 622 38.28 -31.46 24.41
CA ALA A 622 36.93 -31.96 24.54
C ALA A 622 36.35 -32.25 23.15
N SER A 623 36.22 -33.55 22.86
CA SER A 623 35.55 -34.25 21.76
C SER A 623 35.36 -33.62 20.37
N ASN A 624 35.80 -34.41 19.38
CA ASN A 624 35.58 -34.38 17.93
C ASN A 624 34.16 -34.78 17.43
N ALA A 625 33.11 -34.77 18.25
CA ALA A 625 31.78 -35.17 17.76
C ALA A 625 30.96 -33.94 17.34
N GLY A 626 31.44 -33.24 16.31
CA GLY A 626 30.54 -32.34 15.59
C GLY A 626 29.41 -33.17 15.00
N TYR A 627 28.16 -32.91 15.38
CA TYR A 627 27.03 -33.58 14.74
C TYR A 627 26.56 -32.75 13.56
N THR A 628 26.15 -33.42 12.50
CA THR A 628 25.32 -32.82 11.45
C THR A 628 23.97 -33.52 11.48
N GLN A 629 22.92 -32.75 11.69
CA GLN A 629 21.55 -33.24 11.62
C GLN A 629 20.89 -32.73 10.34
N VAL A 630 20.36 -33.66 9.56
CA VAL A 630 19.48 -33.37 8.42
C VAL A 630 18.07 -33.77 8.82
N LYS A 631 17.12 -32.86 8.63
CA LYS A 631 15.69 -33.07 8.92
C LYS A 631 14.86 -32.66 7.71
N VAL A 632 14.06 -33.59 7.22
CA VAL A 632 12.99 -33.31 6.26
C VAL A 632 11.67 -33.33 7.03
N MET A 633 10.93 -32.24 6.98
CA MET A 633 9.61 -32.13 7.58
C MET A 633 8.60 -31.86 6.48
N ILE A 634 7.50 -32.60 6.55
CA ILE A 634 6.35 -32.44 5.67
C ILE A 634 5.19 -32.05 6.58
N ASP A 635 4.82 -30.77 6.55
CA ASP A 635 3.71 -30.24 7.32
C ASP A 635 2.50 -30.14 6.39
N GLY A 636 1.44 -30.91 6.66
CA GLY A 636 0.25 -30.86 5.84
C GLY A 636 -0.90 -31.76 6.29
N VAL A 637 -2.06 -31.56 5.67
CA VAL A 637 -3.21 -32.47 5.76
C VAL A 637 -3.09 -33.42 4.57
N PHE A 638 -2.82 -34.70 4.86
CA PHE A 638 -2.77 -35.77 3.87
C PHE A 638 -4.16 -36.29 3.54
#